data_AF-A0A1V6E275-F1
#
_entry.id   AF-A0A1V6E275-F1
#
_cell.length_a   1.000
_cell.length_b   1.000
_cell.length_c   1.000
_cell.angle_alpha   90.00
_cell.angle_beta   90.00
_cell.angle_gamma   90.00
#
_symmetry.space_group_name_H-M   'P 1'
#
loop_
_entity.id
_entity.type
_entity.pdbx_description
1 polymer ?
#
loop_
_entity_poly.entity_id
_entity_poly.type
_entity_poly.pdbx_seq_one_letter_code
_entity_poly.pdbx_strand_id
1 'polypeptide(L)'
;MQFINNGQRIAGLVVPLLSLRKNNNVACGVFSDLVSLGKIAKKWGLSLIQLLPLNDTGNGPSPYAAISAFALHPIYISLSDSVDTMATFGLPFKDEVAKELVRAENALNRRFGSEARIQHQQVQFEAVLQLKIDALRKAWKASRDICSSLAEAFAARETWAKPYACFVALREEFGLAPWWEWPEWQSILPSDIDRLWFESELAEEERFRLWLQVLAQDQLRRAVQEVRELGIDIMGDIPILLAKDSADVWFQGEIFILDKQAGAPPDMYSPRGQNWGFPLYNWDALRAQNYGFWRQRLQTADNFYTAYRIDHVLGFFRIWAISIHESDAYLGAFKPSRYLELVELKSMGFSDERIAWLSKPHIAEWKIQEAEKKCLDAGISLLADSKDPGAEGKREKKQKEEQEDNQKKEREEGREEERAKRKALFAKSLEELRNYCFLRIKNEPLFLFRPEIRGTAEIDTLFGSLWSEFSEAVQILDEYASTMHDWWIDRALYQFEPDRFVFQWSYRETTSWKSLSPQEQAALEAKAEALSSESQDIWEKRGRELLSMLVSASEMQAFAEDLGAVPVCVPKVLRELKIPGLRVMRWEREWDKPNQPYIPFERYEPLSVACTSVHDSTNLRQWWQEEADRLQIWAMCQALAKRDKLLKSLIERCGETVPEQLGPDEAAVLVRALALSGSIVAAYPIQDILACHPDWRSSDPHDERINVPGTTLATNWMYRMPIDLCALIKDREFASLISEIMARGAQA
;
A
#
# COMPACT_ATOMS: atom_id res chain seq x y z
N MET A 1 5.92 -19.25 17.30
CA MET A 1 6.74 -20.30 16.64
C MET A 1 8.20 -19.85 16.54
N GLN A 2 9.20 -20.63 16.94
CA GLN A 2 10.60 -20.16 16.96
C GLN A 2 11.26 -20.16 15.56
N PHE A 3 12.14 -19.17 15.34
CA PHE A 3 12.99 -19.01 14.15
C PHE A 3 14.14 -20.03 14.14
N ILE A 4 14.30 -20.78 13.05
CA ILE A 4 15.20 -21.93 12.97
C ILE A 4 16.66 -21.49 12.74
N ASN A 5 16.88 -20.52 11.85
CA ASN A 5 18.21 -20.19 11.34
C ASN A 5 18.86 -18.97 12.04
N ASN A 6 18.64 -18.82 13.35
CA ASN A 6 19.14 -17.66 14.10
C ASN A 6 20.68 -17.53 14.06
N GLY A 7 21.17 -16.32 13.79
CA GLY A 7 22.61 -16.01 13.73
C GLY A 7 23.35 -16.54 12.50
N GLN A 8 22.66 -17.17 11.55
CA GLN A 8 23.26 -17.68 10.30
C GLN A 8 23.13 -16.67 9.16
N ARG A 9 24.06 -16.72 8.20
CA ARG A 9 23.91 -16.01 6.92
C ARG A 9 23.07 -16.87 5.98
N ILE A 10 21.84 -16.46 5.72
CA ILE A 10 20.88 -17.24 4.92
C ILE A 10 20.43 -16.51 3.65
N ALA A 11 19.95 -17.27 2.68
CA ALA A 11 19.26 -16.76 1.51
C ALA A 11 17.76 -17.07 1.62
N GLY A 12 16.93 -16.16 1.13
CA GLY A 12 15.48 -16.25 1.20
C GLY A 12 14.79 -15.83 -0.09
N LEU A 13 13.51 -16.17 -0.17
CA LEU A 13 12.64 -15.90 -1.31
C LEU A 13 11.46 -15.06 -0.82
N VAL A 14 11.09 -14.02 -1.56
CA VAL A 14 9.90 -13.18 -1.31
C VAL A 14 8.87 -13.46 -2.39
N VAL A 15 7.65 -13.80 -2.00
CA VAL A 15 6.60 -14.13 -2.98
C VAL A 15 5.19 -13.72 -2.50
N PRO A 16 4.38 -13.11 -3.37
CA PRO A 16 2.94 -13.03 -3.15
C PRO A 16 2.34 -14.44 -3.24
N LEU A 17 1.71 -14.96 -2.18
CA LEU A 17 1.13 -16.30 -2.22
C LEU A 17 0.15 -16.47 -3.40
N LEU A 18 -0.61 -15.40 -3.70
CA LEU A 18 -1.58 -15.39 -4.79
C LEU A 18 -0.97 -15.69 -6.16
N SER A 19 0.31 -15.34 -6.37
CA SER A 19 0.99 -15.49 -7.66
C SER A 19 1.40 -16.92 -7.98
N LEU A 20 1.38 -17.82 -7.00
CA LEU A 20 1.83 -19.20 -7.18
C LEU A 20 0.93 -19.98 -8.14
N ARG A 21 1.56 -20.89 -8.90
CA ARG A 21 0.87 -21.87 -9.74
C ARG A 21 1.34 -23.28 -9.38
N LYS A 22 0.54 -24.07 -8.66
CA LYS A 22 0.89 -25.48 -8.39
C LYS A 22 1.19 -26.27 -9.66
N ASN A 23 0.32 -26.10 -10.66
CA ASN A 23 0.43 -26.67 -12.01
C ASN A 23 -0.17 -25.70 -13.04
N ASN A 24 0.00 -26.00 -14.34
CA ASN A 24 -0.48 -25.17 -15.44
C ASN A 24 -1.98 -24.85 -15.47
N ASN A 25 -2.81 -25.49 -14.64
CA ASN A 25 -4.25 -25.29 -14.62
C ASN A 25 -4.77 -24.61 -13.36
N VAL A 26 -3.95 -24.21 -12.37
CA VAL A 26 -4.52 -23.60 -11.15
C VAL A 26 -4.90 -22.13 -11.34
N ALA A 27 -5.97 -21.68 -10.69
CA ALA A 27 -6.44 -20.31 -10.86
C ALA A 27 -5.68 -19.26 -10.04
N CYS A 28 -5.22 -19.60 -8.85
CA CYS A 28 -4.37 -18.78 -8.00
C CYS A 28 -3.64 -19.68 -7.00
N GLY A 29 -2.63 -19.12 -6.32
CA GLY A 29 -2.00 -19.82 -5.21
C GLY A 29 -2.92 -19.96 -4.00
N VAL A 30 -2.76 -21.07 -3.28
CA VAL A 30 -3.49 -21.41 -2.04
C VAL A 30 -2.51 -21.83 -0.95
N PHE A 31 -2.96 -21.92 0.30
CA PHE A 31 -2.07 -22.21 1.45
C PHE A 31 -1.22 -23.48 1.25
N SER A 32 -1.79 -24.57 0.74
CA SER A 32 -1.07 -25.84 0.55
C SER A 32 0.02 -25.80 -0.53
N ASP A 33 0.02 -24.77 -1.40
CA ASP A 33 1.08 -24.60 -2.41
C ASP A 33 2.42 -24.20 -1.76
N LEU A 34 2.38 -23.64 -0.54
CA LEU A 34 3.58 -23.36 0.26
C LEU A 34 4.45 -24.60 0.45
N VAL A 35 3.87 -25.80 0.58
CA VAL A 35 4.63 -27.05 0.74
C VAL A 35 5.46 -27.35 -0.52
N SER A 36 4.89 -27.12 -1.69
CA SER A 36 5.60 -27.31 -2.97
C SER A 36 6.71 -26.26 -3.13
N LEU A 37 6.42 -25.02 -2.76
CA LEU A 37 7.40 -23.94 -2.75
C LEU A 37 8.54 -24.21 -1.76
N GLY A 38 8.25 -24.71 -0.55
CA GLY A 38 9.25 -25.09 0.45
C GLY A 38 10.20 -26.18 -0.05
N LYS A 39 9.69 -27.16 -0.81
CA LYS A 39 10.52 -28.18 -1.47
C LYS A 39 11.45 -27.58 -2.54
N ILE A 40 10.98 -26.58 -3.27
CA ILE A 40 11.78 -25.83 -4.25
C ILE A 40 12.84 -24.99 -3.54
N ALA A 41 12.45 -24.21 -2.53
CA ALA A 41 13.34 -23.39 -1.71
C ALA A 41 14.49 -24.23 -1.14
N LYS A 42 14.18 -25.39 -0.57
CA LYS A 42 15.19 -26.34 -0.07
C LYS A 42 16.14 -26.82 -1.16
N LYS A 43 15.64 -27.15 -2.36
CA LYS A 43 16.50 -27.54 -3.50
C LYS A 43 17.41 -26.41 -3.98
N TRP A 44 16.96 -25.16 -3.83
CA TRP A 44 17.73 -23.96 -4.17
C TRP A 44 18.67 -23.50 -3.06
N GLY A 45 18.77 -24.24 -1.94
CA GLY A 45 19.60 -23.86 -0.81
C GLY A 45 19.09 -22.63 -0.05
N LEU A 46 17.82 -22.25 -0.24
CA LEU A 46 17.17 -21.19 0.52
C LEU A 46 16.69 -21.74 1.87
N SER A 47 16.62 -20.87 2.88
CA SER A 47 16.19 -21.22 4.23
C SER A 47 15.04 -20.35 4.74
N LEU A 48 14.55 -19.42 3.92
CA LEU A 48 13.52 -18.46 4.28
C LEU A 48 12.54 -18.25 3.12
N ILE A 49 11.24 -18.24 3.41
CA ILE A 49 10.19 -17.76 2.52
C ILE A 49 9.48 -16.61 3.21
N GLN A 50 9.56 -15.41 2.63
CA GLN A 50 8.77 -14.26 3.03
C GLN A 50 7.49 -14.19 2.17
N LEU A 51 6.36 -14.03 2.83
CA LEU A 51 5.05 -13.83 2.21
C LEU A 51 4.64 -12.37 2.36
N LEU A 52 3.83 -11.88 1.43
CA LEU A 52 3.06 -10.65 1.65
C LEU A 52 1.96 -10.90 2.70
N PRO A 53 1.29 -9.85 3.22
CA PRO A 53 0.19 -10.05 4.16
C PRO A 53 -0.89 -10.98 3.59
N LEU A 54 -1.37 -11.91 4.42
CA LEU A 54 -2.39 -12.90 4.06
C LEU A 54 -3.76 -12.57 4.64
N ASN A 55 -3.89 -11.39 5.22
CA ASN A 55 -5.09 -10.93 5.90
C ASN A 55 -6.25 -10.70 4.93
N ASP A 56 -7.47 -10.82 5.45
CA ASP A 56 -8.67 -10.55 4.65
C ASP A 56 -8.75 -9.07 4.25
N THR A 57 -8.97 -8.82 2.97
CA THR A 57 -9.04 -7.50 2.31
C THR A 57 -10.41 -7.30 1.66
N GLY A 58 -11.36 -8.20 1.94
CA GLY A 58 -12.68 -8.21 1.35
C GLY A 58 -12.60 -8.50 -0.15
N ASN A 59 -13.00 -7.52 -0.96
CA ASN A 59 -13.09 -7.67 -2.41
C ASN A 59 -11.89 -7.03 -3.14
N GLY A 60 -11.03 -6.31 -2.42
CA GLY A 60 -9.85 -5.64 -2.98
C GLY A 60 -8.63 -6.56 -2.98
N PRO A 61 -7.75 -6.49 -4.01
CA PRO A 61 -6.59 -7.39 -4.10
C PRO A 61 -5.36 -6.92 -3.29
N SER A 62 -5.38 -5.69 -2.75
CA SER A 62 -4.23 -5.12 -2.02
C SER A 62 -4.08 -5.76 -0.63
N PRO A 63 -3.00 -6.51 -0.37
CA PRO A 63 -2.80 -7.17 0.93
C PRO A 63 -2.57 -6.18 2.09
N TYR A 64 -2.29 -4.91 1.79
CA TYR A 64 -2.08 -3.84 2.78
C TYR A 64 -3.38 -3.11 3.16
N ALA A 65 -4.49 -3.37 2.47
CA ALA A 65 -5.81 -2.81 2.77
C ALA A 65 -6.68 -3.82 3.51
N ALA A 66 -6.13 -4.44 4.56
CA ALA A 66 -6.83 -5.48 5.31
C ALA A 66 -8.04 -4.91 6.07
N ILE A 67 -9.17 -5.62 5.98
CA ILE A 67 -10.39 -5.37 6.74
C ILE A 67 -10.36 -6.04 8.12
N SER A 68 -9.32 -6.84 8.40
CA SER A 68 -8.97 -7.27 9.75
C SER A 68 -7.48 -7.57 9.90
N ALA A 69 -6.89 -7.19 11.03
CA ALA A 69 -5.54 -7.50 11.46
C ALA A 69 -5.32 -8.99 11.76
N PHE A 70 -6.40 -9.77 11.93
CA PHE A 70 -6.38 -11.15 12.41
C PHE A 70 -6.92 -12.16 11.39
N ALA A 71 -8.01 -11.81 10.69
CA ALA A 71 -8.66 -12.71 9.75
C ALA A 71 -7.78 -12.97 8.53
N LEU A 72 -7.76 -14.21 8.05
CA LEU A 72 -7.07 -14.64 6.83
C LEU A 72 -7.99 -14.52 5.61
N HIS A 73 -7.43 -14.19 4.46
CA HIS A 73 -8.20 -14.01 3.24
C HIS A 73 -8.78 -15.34 2.71
N PRO A 74 -10.12 -15.45 2.50
CA PRO A 74 -10.74 -16.69 2.00
C PRO A 74 -10.23 -17.14 0.62
N ILE A 75 -9.70 -16.22 -0.20
CA ILE A 75 -9.12 -16.54 -1.51
C ILE A 75 -8.03 -17.63 -1.44
N TYR A 76 -7.31 -17.74 -0.33
CA TYR A 76 -6.22 -18.71 -0.17
C TYR A 76 -6.70 -20.10 0.27
N ILE A 77 -7.98 -20.26 0.60
CA ILE A 77 -8.58 -21.57 0.91
C ILE A 77 -8.60 -22.42 -0.35
N SER A 78 -8.06 -23.64 -0.25
CA SER A 78 -8.32 -24.68 -1.24
C SER A 78 -9.63 -25.38 -0.93
N LEU A 79 -10.48 -25.54 -1.97
CA LEU A 79 -11.76 -26.21 -1.81
C LEU A 79 -11.57 -27.72 -1.58
N SER A 80 -10.60 -28.34 -2.25
CA SER A 80 -10.27 -29.76 -2.01
C SER A 80 -9.66 -29.98 -0.63
N ASP A 81 -8.71 -29.15 -0.19
CA ASP A 81 -8.11 -29.30 1.15
C ASP A 81 -9.10 -29.02 2.29
N SER A 82 -10.24 -28.38 2.00
CA SER A 82 -11.33 -28.23 2.97
C SER A 82 -11.96 -29.57 3.35
N VAL A 83 -11.90 -30.57 2.46
CA VAL A 83 -12.33 -31.94 2.75
C VAL A 83 -11.39 -32.57 3.79
N ASP A 84 -10.08 -32.44 3.59
CA ASP A 84 -9.07 -32.96 4.52
C ASP A 84 -9.09 -32.24 5.87
N THR A 85 -9.36 -30.92 5.86
CA THR A 85 -9.53 -30.10 7.06
C THR A 85 -10.66 -30.64 7.93
N MET A 86 -11.84 -30.83 7.35
CA MET A 86 -13.01 -31.35 8.06
C MET A 86 -12.79 -32.79 8.54
N ALA A 87 -12.12 -33.63 7.76
CA ALA A 87 -11.74 -34.98 8.16
C ALA A 87 -10.77 -34.98 9.36
N THR A 88 -9.81 -34.06 9.40
CA THR A 88 -8.84 -33.91 10.49
C THR A 88 -9.52 -33.51 11.81
N PHE A 89 -10.62 -32.74 11.74
CA PHE A 89 -11.45 -32.43 12.90
C PHE A 89 -12.38 -33.57 13.34
N GLY A 90 -12.35 -34.72 12.66
CA GLY A 90 -13.27 -35.83 12.95
C GLY A 90 -14.70 -35.57 12.51
N LEU A 91 -14.91 -34.57 11.63
CA LEU A 91 -16.22 -34.14 11.12
C LEU A 91 -16.23 -34.19 9.59
N PRO A 92 -15.91 -35.32 8.94
CA PRO A 92 -15.77 -35.38 7.50
C PRO A 92 -17.08 -35.00 6.79
N PHE A 93 -16.96 -34.32 5.67
CA PHE A 93 -18.10 -34.09 4.79
C PHE A 93 -18.67 -35.41 4.27
N LYS A 94 -19.96 -35.41 3.96
CA LYS A 94 -20.56 -36.46 3.13
C LYS A 94 -19.85 -36.50 1.77
N ASP A 95 -19.69 -37.70 1.22
CA ASP A 95 -19.04 -37.95 -0.08
C ASP A 95 -19.50 -37.02 -1.21
N GLU A 96 -20.80 -36.72 -1.26
CA GLU A 96 -21.40 -35.86 -2.28
C GLU A 96 -20.86 -34.43 -2.21
N VAL A 97 -20.79 -33.87 -0.99
CA VAL A 97 -20.25 -32.52 -0.71
C VAL A 97 -18.75 -32.47 -0.99
N ALA A 98 -18.01 -33.50 -0.55
CA ALA A 98 -16.58 -33.60 -0.83
C ALA A 98 -16.29 -33.65 -2.35
N LYS A 99 -17.05 -34.45 -3.10
CA LYS A 99 -16.95 -34.52 -4.57
C LYS A 99 -17.34 -33.20 -5.23
N GLU A 100 -18.32 -32.47 -4.71
CA GLU A 100 -18.73 -31.18 -5.24
C GLU A 100 -17.63 -30.12 -5.07
N LEU A 101 -17.01 -30.02 -3.89
CA LEU A 101 -15.89 -29.09 -3.65
C LEU A 101 -14.71 -29.35 -4.61
N VAL A 102 -14.32 -30.62 -4.76
CA VAL A 102 -13.26 -31.01 -5.70
C VAL A 102 -13.64 -30.69 -7.14
N ARG A 103 -14.90 -30.92 -7.54
CA ARG A 103 -15.38 -30.56 -8.90
C ARG A 103 -15.39 -29.05 -9.11
N ALA A 104 -15.80 -28.27 -8.11
CA ALA A 104 -15.81 -26.82 -8.16
C ALA A 104 -14.40 -26.26 -8.33
N GLU A 105 -13.42 -26.77 -7.59
CA GLU A 105 -12.02 -26.35 -7.75
C GLU A 105 -11.48 -26.66 -9.14
N ASN A 106 -11.75 -27.87 -9.65
CA ASN A 106 -11.35 -28.26 -11.00
C ASN A 106 -12.02 -27.40 -12.09
N ALA A 107 -13.28 -27.00 -11.90
CA ALA A 107 -13.98 -26.10 -12.82
C ALA A 107 -13.37 -24.70 -12.79
N LEU A 108 -13.08 -24.18 -11.60
CA LEU A 108 -12.44 -22.89 -11.37
C LEU A 108 -11.04 -22.87 -12.01
N ASN A 109 -10.23 -23.88 -11.74
CA ASN A 109 -8.91 -24.10 -12.34
C ASN A 109 -8.96 -24.13 -13.88
N ARG A 110 -9.88 -24.90 -14.48
CA ARG A 110 -10.04 -24.91 -15.94
C ARG A 110 -10.47 -23.56 -16.52
N ARG A 111 -11.24 -22.77 -15.77
CA ARG A 111 -11.75 -21.48 -16.24
C ARG A 111 -10.68 -20.40 -16.20
N PHE A 112 -9.89 -20.32 -15.13
CA PHE A 112 -8.97 -19.20 -14.88
C PHE A 112 -7.49 -19.58 -14.87
N GLY A 113 -7.15 -20.86 -14.96
CA GLY A 113 -5.77 -21.34 -14.91
C GLY A 113 -5.13 -21.61 -16.27
N SER A 114 -5.92 -21.86 -17.32
CA SER A 114 -5.43 -22.26 -18.65
C SER A 114 -4.72 -21.12 -19.39
N GLU A 115 -3.48 -21.36 -19.82
CA GLU A 115 -2.66 -20.42 -20.60
C GLU A 115 -3.34 -19.91 -21.88
N ALA A 116 -4.16 -20.74 -22.53
CA ALA A 116 -4.89 -20.36 -23.74
C ALA A 116 -5.98 -19.29 -23.50
N ARG A 117 -6.29 -18.96 -22.23
CA ARG A 117 -7.38 -18.07 -21.83
C ARG A 117 -6.95 -16.90 -20.95
N ILE A 118 -5.68 -16.84 -20.54
CA ILE A 118 -5.16 -15.76 -19.71
C ILE A 118 -4.52 -14.71 -20.61
N GLN A 119 -5.19 -13.57 -20.76
CA GLN A 119 -4.52 -12.35 -21.23
C GLN A 119 -3.67 -11.79 -20.07
N HIS A 120 -2.40 -11.47 -20.34
CA HIS A 120 -1.50 -10.72 -19.46
C HIS A 120 -1.00 -11.36 -18.14
N GLN A 121 -1.00 -12.69 -18.00
CA GLN A 121 -0.46 -13.37 -16.79
C GLN A 121 -0.98 -12.76 -15.46
N GLN A 122 -2.28 -12.49 -15.35
CA GLN A 122 -2.87 -11.92 -14.14
C GLN A 122 -3.90 -12.85 -13.51
N VAL A 123 -3.98 -12.79 -12.18
CA VAL A 123 -5.03 -13.47 -11.41
C VAL A 123 -6.37 -12.78 -11.68
N GLN A 124 -7.47 -13.53 -11.68
CA GLN A 124 -8.83 -12.95 -11.81
C GLN A 124 -9.48 -12.92 -10.42
N PHE A 125 -8.97 -12.03 -9.56
CA PHE A 125 -9.17 -12.05 -8.10
C PHE A 125 -10.64 -12.15 -7.69
N GLU A 126 -11.47 -11.18 -8.09
CA GLU A 126 -12.87 -11.09 -7.67
C GLU A 126 -13.69 -12.30 -8.15
N ALA A 127 -13.52 -12.68 -9.42
CA ALA A 127 -14.23 -13.83 -9.99
C ALA A 127 -13.84 -15.16 -9.33
N VAL A 128 -12.55 -15.34 -9.00
CA VAL A 128 -12.05 -16.51 -8.29
C VAL A 128 -12.57 -16.54 -6.85
N LEU A 129 -12.51 -15.41 -6.15
CA LEU A 129 -13.00 -15.28 -4.78
C LEU A 129 -14.50 -15.63 -4.71
N GLN A 130 -15.32 -15.01 -5.56
CA GLN A 130 -16.77 -15.24 -5.56
C GLN A 130 -17.11 -16.71 -5.77
N LEU A 131 -16.48 -17.38 -6.76
CA LEU A 131 -16.76 -18.79 -7.05
C LEU A 131 -16.28 -19.73 -5.93
N LYS A 132 -15.20 -19.39 -5.21
CA LYS A 132 -14.79 -20.13 -4.01
C LYS A 132 -15.81 -19.96 -2.88
N ILE A 133 -16.24 -18.73 -2.60
CA ILE A 133 -17.26 -18.44 -1.59
C ILE A 133 -18.56 -19.17 -1.92
N ASP A 134 -19.02 -19.15 -3.17
CA ASP A 134 -20.23 -19.85 -3.61
C ASP A 134 -20.14 -21.37 -3.37
N ALA A 135 -18.99 -21.97 -3.69
CA ALA A 135 -18.76 -23.40 -3.47
C ALA A 135 -18.74 -23.76 -1.97
N LEU A 136 -18.05 -22.96 -1.16
CA LEU A 136 -18.00 -23.15 0.29
C LEU A 136 -19.37 -22.92 0.95
N ARG A 137 -20.16 -21.97 0.45
CA ARG A 137 -21.53 -21.70 0.91
C ARG A 137 -22.46 -22.88 0.63
N LYS A 138 -22.30 -23.57 -0.51
CA LYS A 138 -23.04 -24.82 -0.77
C LYS A 138 -22.65 -25.93 0.21
N ALA A 139 -21.35 -26.09 0.47
CA ALA A 139 -20.86 -27.06 1.45
C ALA A 139 -21.36 -26.76 2.87
N TRP A 140 -21.37 -25.49 3.26
CA TRP A 140 -21.97 -24.99 4.51
C TRP A 140 -23.44 -25.39 4.61
N LYS A 141 -24.27 -25.07 3.62
CA LYS A 141 -25.70 -25.40 3.63
C LYS A 141 -25.95 -26.91 3.77
N ALA A 142 -25.14 -27.73 3.12
CA ALA A 142 -25.25 -29.19 3.17
C ALA A 142 -24.75 -29.80 4.50
N SER A 143 -23.97 -29.06 5.29
CA SER A 143 -23.28 -29.53 6.50
C SER A 143 -23.42 -28.56 7.68
N ARG A 144 -24.54 -27.82 7.73
CA ARG A 144 -24.73 -26.63 8.58
C ARG A 144 -24.40 -26.88 10.05
N ASP A 145 -24.90 -27.96 10.62
CA ASP A 145 -24.78 -28.23 12.07
C ASP A 145 -23.31 -28.41 12.50
N ILE A 146 -22.53 -29.17 11.72
CA ILE A 146 -21.10 -29.41 12.03
C ILE A 146 -20.24 -28.17 11.75
N CYS A 147 -20.51 -27.44 10.67
CA CYS A 147 -19.77 -26.22 10.36
C CYS A 147 -20.07 -25.09 11.36
N SER A 148 -21.34 -24.94 11.76
CA SER A 148 -21.78 -23.98 12.76
C SER A 148 -21.17 -24.26 14.13
N SER A 149 -21.10 -25.53 14.54
CA SER A 149 -20.46 -25.92 15.80
C SER A 149 -18.97 -25.53 15.85
N LEU A 150 -18.26 -25.67 14.72
CA LEU A 150 -16.87 -25.23 14.60
C LEU A 150 -16.74 -23.70 14.66
N ALA A 151 -17.64 -22.97 14.00
CA ALA A 151 -17.68 -21.50 14.04
C ALA A 151 -17.92 -20.97 15.46
N GLU A 152 -18.86 -21.55 16.21
CA GLU A 152 -19.14 -21.17 17.60
C GLU A 152 -17.96 -21.49 18.53
N ALA A 153 -17.32 -22.65 18.36
CA ALA A 153 -16.12 -23.01 19.11
C ALA A 153 -14.95 -22.04 18.82
N PHE A 154 -14.83 -21.58 17.57
CA PHE A 154 -13.86 -20.57 17.17
C PHE A 154 -14.18 -19.21 17.80
N ALA A 155 -15.44 -18.77 17.73
CA ALA A 155 -15.91 -17.52 18.33
C ALA A 155 -15.69 -17.46 19.85
N ALA A 156 -15.81 -18.59 20.54
CA ALA A 156 -15.56 -18.68 21.98
C ALA A 156 -14.07 -18.59 22.35
N ARG A 157 -13.17 -18.91 21.41
CA ARG A 157 -11.71 -18.91 21.63
C ARG A 157 -11.06 -17.58 21.26
N GLU A 158 -11.52 -16.97 20.17
CA GLU A 158 -10.88 -15.80 19.55
C GLU A 158 -11.72 -14.53 19.77
N THR A 159 -11.22 -13.58 20.56
CA THR A 159 -12.00 -12.37 20.93
C THR A 159 -12.31 -11.44 19.75
N TRP A 160 -11.50 -11.46 18.70
CA TRP A 160 -11.69 -10.66 17.48
C TRP A 160 -12.71 -11.29 16.51
N ALA A 161 -13.07 -12.57 16.70
CA ALA A 161 -13.81 -13.33 15.70
C ALA A 161 -15.25 -12.84 15.51
N LYS A 162 -16.03 -12.71 16.60
CA LYS A 162 -17.42 -12.21 16.48
C LYS A 162 -17.47 -10.81 15.84
N PRO A 163 -16.70 -9.81 16.29
CA PRO A 163 -16.68 -8.50 15.64
C PRO A 163 -16.38 -8.56 14.14
N TYR A 164 -15.38 -9.35 13.73
CA TYR A 164 -15.06 -9.53 12.32
C TYR A 164 -16.22 -10.14 11.51
N ALA A 165 -16.87 -11.18 12.03
CA ALA A 165 -17.97 -11.84 11.35
C ALA A 165 -19.18 -10.93 11.18
N CYS A 166 -19.57 -10.23 12.24
CA CYS A 166 -20.63 -9.24 12.23
C CYS A 166 -20.32 -8.09 11.26
N PHE A 167 -19.08 -7.59 11.27
CA PHE A 167 -18.63 -6.55 10.35
C PHE A 167 -18.77 -6.98 8.88
N VAL A 168 -18.28 -8.17 8.52
CA VAL A 168 -18.35 -8.66 7.13
C VAL A 168 -19.79 -8.88 6.69
N ALA A 169 -20.65 -9.43 7.57
CA ALA A 169 -22.07 -9.63 7.27
C ALA A 169 -22.81 -8.30 7.05
N LEU A 170 -22.60 -7.31 7.93
CA LEU A 170 -23.17 -5.97 7.78
C LEU A 170 -22.66 -5.26 6.52
N ARG A 171 -21.36 -5.39 6.24
CA ARG A 171 -20.75 -4.80 5.04
C ARG A 171 -21.39 -5.32 3.76
N GLU A 172 -21.75 -6.61 3.70
CA GLU A 172 -22.48 -7.17 2.56
C GLU A 172 -23.94 -6.72 2.51
N GLU A 173 -24.63 -6.68 3.65
CA GLU A 173 -26.02 -6.20 3.76
C GLU A 173 -26.15 -4.75 3.23
N PHE A 174 -25.18 -3.89 3.52
CA PHE A 174 -25.14 -2.50 3.05
C PHE A 174 -24.42 -2.34 1.70
N GLY A 175 -24.30 -3.38 0.88
CA GLY A 175 -23.79 -3.27 -0.49
C GLY A 175 -22.34 -2.81 -0.58
N LEU A 176 -21.50 -3.18 0.40
CA LEU A 176 -20.09 -2.81 0.56
C LEU A 176 -19.84 -1.33 0.88
N ALA A 177 -20.87 -0.57 1.28
CA ALA A 177 -20.69 0.76 1.83
C ALA A 177 -19.81 0.69 3.11
N PRO A 178 -18.95 1.69 3.35
CA PRO A 178 -18.11 1.71 4.54
C PRO A 178 -18.92 1.89 5.81
N TRP A 179 -18.39 1.45 6.96
CA TRP A 179 -19.17 1.41 8.20
C TRP A 179 -19.71 2.77 8.70
N TRP A 180 -19.07 3.88 8.34
CA TRP A 180 -19.56 5.21 8.69
C TRP A 180 -20.80 5.65 7.88
N GLU A 181 -21.19 4.89 6.86
CA GLU A 181 -22.41 5.10 6.07
C GLU A 181 -23.57 4.19 6.51
N TRP A 182 -23.35 3.25 7.44
CA TRP A 182 -24.40 2.35 7.92
C TRP A 182 -25.36 3.08 8.86
N PRO A 183 -26.67 3.17 8.60
CA PRO A 183 -27.57 4.03 9.37
C PRO A 183 -27.63 3.74 10.88
N GLU A 184 -27.52 2.47 11.27
CA GLU A 184 -27.70 2.02 12.67
C GLU A 184 -26.39 1.60 13.35
N TRP A 185 -25.32 1.39 12.59
CA TRP A 185 -24.13 0.67 13.06
C TRP A 185 -22.83 1.46 12.93
N GLN A 186 -22.88 2.80 12.84
CA GLN A 186 -21.68 3.66 12.76
C GLN A 186 -20.85 3.65 14.04
N SER A 187 -21.49 3.38 15.17
CA SER A 187 -20.85 3.26 16.48
C SER A 187 -21.39 2.01 17.16
N ILE A 188 -20.49 1.17 17.65
CA ILE A 188 -20.82 -0.15 18.19
C ILE A 188 -20.31 -0.24 19.62
N LEU A 189 -21.10 -0.85 20.51
CA LEU A 189 -20.68 -1.27 21.84
C LEU A 189 -20.42 -2.78 21.85
N PRO A 190 -19.62 -3.30 22.81
CA PRO A 190 -19.45 -4.75 22.97
C PRO A 190 -20.76 -5.55 23.05
N SER A 191 -21.80 -5.00 23.68
CA SER A 191 -23.13 -5.63 23.77
C SER A 191 -23.84 -5.74 22.42
N ASP A 192 -23.56 -4.84 21.49
CA ASP A 192 -24.17 -4.86 20.16
C ASP A 192 -23.61 -6.01 19.32
N ILE A 193 -22.35 -6.40 19.52
CA ILE A 193 -21.77 -7.59 18.88
C ILE A 193 -22.48 -8.85 19.35
N ASP A 194 -22.77 -8.98 20.65
CA ASP A 194 -23.54 -10.13 21.14
C ASP A 194 -24.98 -10.12 20.61
N ARG A 195 -25.61 -8.95 20.51
CA ARG A 195 -26.94 -8.82 19.89
C ARG A 195 -26.91 -9.26 18.42
N LEU A 196 -25.92 -8.82 17.65
CA LEU A 196 -25.74 -9.24 16.26
C LEU A 196 -25.56 -10.77 16.18
N TRP A 197 -24.65 -11.31 16.99
CA TRP A 197 -24.29 -12.73 16.98
C TRP A 197 -25.44 -13.70 17.32
N PHE A 198 -26.32 -13.30 18.25
CA PHE A 198 -27.37 -14.18 18.80
C PHE A 198 -28.79 -13.85 18.30
N GLU A 199 -29.07 -12.60 17.93
CA GLU A 199 -30.43 -12.12 17.66
C GLU A 199 -30.63 -11.57 16.23
N SER A 200 -29.56 -11.42 15.44
CA SER A 200 -29.66 -10.88 14.09
C SER A 200 -30.21 -11.89 13.07
N GLU A 201 -30.88 -11.38 12.05
CA GLU A 201 -31.20 -12.15 10.84
C GLU A 201 -29.93 -12.57 10.06
N LEU A 202 -28.80 -11.88 10.33
CA LEU A 202 -27.48 -12.17 9.77
C LEU A 202 -26.72 -13.29 10.51
N ALA A 203 -27.26 -13.82 11.60
CA ALA A 203 -26.62 -14.83 12.45
C ALA A 203 -26.05 -16.04 11.68
N GLU A 204 -26.71 -16.48 10.62
CA GLU A 204 -26.20 -17.57 9.77
C GLU A 204 -25.00 -17.13 8.91
N GLU A 205 -25.04 -15.91 8.37
CA GLU A 205 -23.96 -15.34 7.56
C GLU A 205 -22.70 -15.19 8.41
N GLU A 206 -22.84 -14.66 9.63
CA GLU A 206 -21.73 -14.46 10.56
C GLU A 206 -21.01 -15.79 10.90
N ARG A 207 -21.78 -16.86 11.17
CA ARG A 207 -21.21 -18.19 11.44
C ARG A 207 -20.55 -18.79 10.19
N PHE A 208 -21.13 -18.58 9.02
CA PHE A 208 -20.50 -18.98 7.76
C PHE A 208 -19.14 -18.29 7.59
N ARG A 209 -19.04 -16.98 7.83
CA ARG A 209 -17.77 -16.22 7.75
C ARG A 209 -16.72 -16.73 8.73
N LEU A 210 -17.11 -17.05 9.97
CA LEU A 210 -16.16 -17.65 10.92
C LEU A 210 -15.74 -19.06 10.56
N TRP A 211 -16.62 -19.85 9.98
CA TRP A 211 -16.23 -21.18 9.49
C TRP A 211 -15.18 -21.10 8.38
N LEU A 212 -15.23 -20.07 7.51
CA LEU A 212 -14.15 -19.84 6.55
C LEU A 212 -12.81 -19.58 7.24
N GLN A 213 -12.80 -18.85 8.36
CA GLN A 213 -11.59 -18.62 9.16
C GLN A 213 -11.07 -19.91 9.80
N VAL A 214 -11.94 -20.80 10.25
CA VAL A 214 -11.56 -22.14 10.74
C VAL A 214 -10.83 -22.92 9.65
N LEU A 215 -11.36 -22.94 8.42
CA LEU A 215 -10.72 -23.61 7.28
C LEU A 215 -9.37 -22.98 6.93
N ALA A 216 -9.33 -21.64 6.84
CA ALA A 216 -8.14 -20.90 6.45
C ALA A 216 -6.99 -21.10 7.45
N GLN A 217 -7.26 -20.97 8.75
CA GLN A 217 -6.24 -21.12 9.78
C GLN A 217 -5.67 -22.54 9.83
N ASP A 218 -6.52 -23.58 9.69
CA ASP A 218 -6.04 -24.96 9.69
C ASP A 218 -5.15 -25.24 8.47
N GLN A 219 -5.59 -24.85 7.27
CA GLN A 219 -4.82 -25.06 6.04
C GLN A 219 -3.48 -24.34 6.09
N LEU A 220 -3.44 -23.08 6.52
CA LEU A 220 -2.19 -22.33 6.66
C LEU A 220 -1.26 -22.96 7.71
N ARG A 221 -1.80 -23.32 8.89
CA ARG A 221 -1.01 -23.93 9.96
C ARG A 221 -0.36 -25.24 9.52
N ARG A 222 -1.11 -26.11 8.84
CA ARG A 222 -0.58 -27.38 8.31
C ARG A 222 0.50 -27.15 7.26
N ALA A 223 0.25 -26.27 6.30
CA ALA A 223 1.22 -25.97 5.24
C ALA A 223 2.52 -25.40 5.81
N VAL A 224 2.44 -24.46 6.76
CA VAL A 224 3.61 -23.89 7.45
C VAL A 224 4.36 -24.96 8.23
N GLN A 225 3.67 -25.83 8.97
CA GLN A 225 4.30 -26.90 9.73
C GLN A 225 5.11 -27.84 8.82
N GLU A 226 4.56 -28.24 7.68
CA GLU A 226 5.27 -29.07 6.69
C GLU A 226 6.48 -28.34 6.10
N VAL A 227 6.38 -27.04 5.81
CA VAL A 227 7.53 -26.26 5.31
C VAL A 227 8.62 -26.12 6.38
N ARG A 228 8.24 -25.96 7.65
CA ARG A 228 9.19 -25.93 8.77
C ARG A 228 9.94 -27.25 8.93
N GLU A 229 9.28 -28.39 8.73
CA GLU A 229 9.91 -29.72 8.75
C GLU A 229 10.97 -29.88 7.64
N LEU A 230 10.92 -29.05 6.60
CA LEU A 230 11.97 -28.98 5.58
C LEU A 230 13.20 -28.17 6.03
N GLY A 231 13.14 -27.46 7.16
CA GLY A 231 14.17 -26.55 7.66
C GLY A 231 14.04 -25.11 7.14
N ILE A 232 12.87 -24.75 6.62
CA ILE A 232 12.60 -23.44 6.00
C ILE A 232 11.78 -22.58 6.96
N ASP A 233 12.29 -21.40 7.29
CA ASP A 233 11.56 -20.38 8.03
C ASP A 233 10.51 -19.70 7.14
N ILE A 234 9.35 -19.38 7.70
CA ILE A 234 8.32 -18.54 7.06
C ILE A 234 8.31 -17.19 7.76
N MET A 235 8.48 -16.13 6.98
CA MET A 235 8.34 -14.75 7.42
C MET A 235 7.02 -14.19 6.92
N GLY A 236 6.13 -13.84 7.84
CA GLY A 236 4.94 -13.05 7.54
C GLY A 236 5.28 -11.57 7.37
N ASP A 237 4.33 -10.80 6.85
CA ASP A 237 4.45 -9.36 6.70
C ASP A 237 3.27 -8.69 7.41
N ILE A 238 3.57 -7.77 8.32
CA ILE A 238 2.60 -7.15 9.21
C ILE A 238 2.54 -5.65 8.89
N PRO A 239 1.50 -5.20 8.17
CA PRO A 239 1.22 -3.78 7.95
C PRO A 239 1.11 -3.06 9.28
N ILE A 240 1.78 -1.92 9.47
CA ILE A 240 1.62 -1.18 10.72
C ILE A 240 0.17 -0.72 10.90
N LEU A 241 -0.44 -0.12 9.88
CA LEU A 241 -1.82 0.39 9.92
C LEU A 241 -2.84 -0.59 9.34
N LEU A 242 -4.11 -0.20 9.44
CA LEU A 242 -5.27 -0.96 8.96
C LEU A 242 -6.17 -0.04 8.13
N ALA A 243 -6.97 -0.62 7.25
CA ALA A 243 -7.99 0.13 6.52
C ALA A 243 -8.94 0.82 7.52
N LYS A 244 -9.36 2.06 7.22
CA LYS A 244 -10.39 2.74 8.04
C LYS A 244 -11.68 1.93 8.05
N ASP A 245 -12.10 1.43 6.89
CA ASP A 245 -13.21 0.49 6.75
C ASP A 245 -12.78 -0.94 7.08
N SER A 246 -12.56 -1.21 8.37
CA SER A 246 -12.15 -2.53 8.88
C SER A 246 -12.89 -2.89 10.15
N ALA A 247 -13.02 -4.19 10.42
CA ALA A 247 -13.67 -4.71 11.62
C ALA A 247 -12.97 -4.21 12.90
N ASP A 248 -11.64 -4.11 12.88
CA ASP A 248 -10.88 -3.68 14.07
C ASP A 248 -11.08 -2.20 14.36
N VAL A 249 -11.09 -1.34 13.34
CA VAL A 249 -11.34 0.10 13.50
C VAL A 249 -12.79 0.36 13.89
N TRP A 250 -13.73 -0.37 13.30
CA TRP A 250 -15.15 -0.29 13.63
C TRP A 250 -15.43 -0.69 15.09
N PHE A 251 -14.83 -1.79 15.55
CA PHE A 251 -15.09 -2.34 16.88
C PHE A 251 -14.25 -1.71 17.99
N GLN A 252 -12.98 -1.36 17.73
CA GLN A 252 -12.04 -0.82 18.70
C GLN A 252 -11.71 0.65 18.40
N GLY A 253 -12.73 1.46 18.08
CA GLY A 253 -12.55 2.84 17.63
C GLY A 253 -11.71 3.72 18.59
N GLU A 254 -11.67 3.39 19.88
CA GLU A 254 -10.93 4.14 20.90
C GLU A 254 -9.40 4.02 20.79
N ILE A 255 -8.89 2.95 20.18
CA ILE A 255 -7.45 2.78 19.95
C ILE A 255 -6.98 3.44 18.64
N PHE A 256 -7.88 4.12 17.92
CA PHE A 256 -7.59 4.84 16.68
C PHE A 256 -7.89 6.34 16.80
N ILE A 257 -7.24 7.12 15.95
CA ILE A 257 -7.46 8.55 15.74
C ILE A 257 -8.03 8.69 14.33
N LEU A 258 -9.31 9.06 14.24
CA LEU A 258 -10.09 9.03 12.99
C LEU A 258 -10.20 10.40 12.28
N ASP A 259 -9.78 11.49 12.93
CA ASP A 259 -9.72 12.85 12.38
C ASP A 259 -8.37 13.14 11.69
N LYS A 260 -7.50 12.13 11.62
CA LYS A 260 -6.20 12.16 10.93
C LYS A 260 -6.04 10.91 10.07
N GLN A 261 -5.19 11.03 9.06
CA GLN A 261 -4.80 9.95 8.17
C GLN A 261 -3.28 9.88 8.07
N ALA A 262 -2.74 8.67 7.89
CA ALA A 262 -1.32 8.43 7.73
C ALA A 262 -0.87 8.67 6.29
N GLY A 263 0.41 9.00 6.16
CA GLY A 263 1.04 9.12 4.85
C GLY A 263 2.55 9.15 4.93
N ALA A 264 3.14 9.72 3.88
CA ALA A 264 4.55 10.08 3.81
C ALA A 264 4.68 11.56 3.36
N PRO A 265 5.67 12.30 3.89
CA PRO A 265 5.94 13.65 3.43
C PRO A 265 6.44 13.65 1.97
N PRO A 266 6.51 14.82 1.31
CA PRO A 266 7.11 14.95 -0.01
C PRO A 266 8.52 14.36 -0.13
N ASP A 267 8.80 13.69 -1.25
CA ASP A 267 10.12 13.16 -1.60
C ASP A 267 10.41 13.30 -3.11
N MET A 268 11.55 12.76 -3.57
CA MET A 268 12.00 12.86 -4.97
C MET A 268 11.12 12.09 -5.97
N TYR A 269 10.33 11.14 -5.50
CA TYR A 269 9.40 10.33 -6.32
C TYR A 269 7.96 10.81 -6.20
N SER A 270 7.59 11.42 -5.07
CA SER A 270 6.27 12.00 -4.82
C SER A 270 6.39 13.44 -4.28
N PRO A 271 6.43 14.47 -5.15
CA PRO A 271 6.58 15.87 -4.77
C PRO A 271 5.45 16.43 -3.89
N ARG A 272 4.27 15.78 -3.92
CA ARG A 272 3.11 16.12 -3.08
C ARG A 272 2.98 15.21 -1.84
N GLY A 273 3.94 14.31 -1.63
CA GLY A 273 3.86 13.26 -0.61
C GLY A 273 2.81 12.20 -0.96
N GLN A 274 2.59 11.25 -0.05
CA GLN A 274 1.62 10.18 -0.23
C GLN A 274 0.62 10.18 0.89
N ASN A 275 -0.67 10.28 0.57
CA ASN A 275 -1.74 10.10 1.54
C ASN A 275 -2.25 8.66 1.45
N TRP A 276 -2.08 7.87 2.52
CA TRP A 276 -2.47 6.47 2.54
C TRP A 276 -3.92 6.26 3.00
N GLY A 277 -4.56 7.29 3.57
CA GLY A 277 -5.97 7.23 4.01
C GLY A 277 -6.23 6.36 5.25
N PHE A 278 -5.19 5.79 5.87
CA PHE A 278 -5.33 4.94 7.06
C PHE A 278 -5.39 5.77 8.35
N PRO A 279 -6.24 5.40 9.34
CA PRO A 279 -6.26 6.07 10.63
C PRO A 279 -4.95 5.86 11.39
N LEU A 280 -4.67 6.73 12.36
CA LEU A 280 -3.50 6.58 13.24
C LEU A 280 -3.87 5.79 14.49
N TYR A 281 -2.91 5.12 15.11
CA TYR A 281 -3.14 4.58 16.45
C TYR A 281 -3.14 5.68 17.52
N ASN A 282 -4.10 5.57 18.45
CA ASN A 282 -4.05 6.20 19.75
C ASN A 282 -3.15 5.35 20.67
N TRP A 283 -1.84 5.60 20.59
CA TRP A 283 -0.85 4.85 21.36
C TRP A 283 -0.98 5.01 22.89
N ASP A 284 -1.58 6.09 23.37
CA ASP A 284 -1.83 6.27 24.80
C ASP A 284 -3.00 5.38 25.27
N ALA A 285 -4.07 5.24 24.47
CA ALA A 285 -5.12 4.26 24.72
C ALA A 285 -4.59 2.83 24.67
N LEU A 286 -3.77 2.50 23.66
CA LEU A 286 -3.09 1.20 23.58
C LEU A 286 -2.22 0.95 24.82
N ARG A 287 -1.43 1.93 25.27
CA ARG A 287 -0.60 1.80 26.48
C ARG A 287 -1.47 1.55 27.72
N ALA A 288 -2.58 2.25 27.86
CA ALA A 288 -3.51 2.05 28.98
C ALA A 288 -4.11 0.63 29.01
N GLN A 289 -4.25 0.01 27.84
CA GLN A 289 -4.68 -1.38 27.66
C GLN A 289 -3.51 -2.38 27.60
N ASN A 290 -2.31 -2.00 28.06
CA ASN A 290 -1.09 -2.82 28.00
C ASN A 290 -0.77 -3.39 26.60
N TYR A 291 -1.09 -2.61 25.57
CA TYR A 291 -0.92 -2.95 24.16
C TYR A 291 -1.64 -4.24 23.74
N GLY A 292 -2.78 -4.55 24.37
CA GLY A 292 -3.53 -5.80 24.18
C GLY A 292 -3.76 -6.14 22.71
N PHE A 293 -4.19 -5.16 21.90
CA PHE A 293 -4.38 -5.31 20.46
C PHE A 293 -3.13 -5.83 19.73
N TRP A 294 -1.99 -5.16 19.90
CA TRP A 294 -0.73 -5.54 19.25
C TRP A 294 -0.16 -6.86 19.76
N ARG A 295 -0.29 -7.13 21.06
CA ARG A 295 0.12 -8.41 21.64
C ARG A 295 -0.71 -9.55 21.06
N GLN A 296 -2.03 -9.39 21.00
CA GLN A 296 -2.92 -10.39 20.40
C GLN A 296 -2.59 -10.59 18.92
N ARG A 297 -2.35 -9.50 18.17
CA ARG A 297 -2.02 -9.56 16.74
C ARG A 297 -0.79 -10.42 16.48
N LEU A 298 0.26 -10.23 17.29
CA LEU A 298 1.47 -11.04 17.19
C LEU A 298 1.27 -12.49 17.66
N GLN A 299 0.49 -12.71 18.72
CA GLN A 299 0.15 -14.06 19.19
C GLN A 299 -0.68 -14.85 18.17
N THR A 300 -1.56 -14.18 17.41
CA THR A 300 -2.29 -14.80 16.30
C THR A 300 -1.31 -15.15 15.18
N ALA A 301 -0.42 -14.24 14.81
CA ALA A 301 0.61 -14.46 13.78
C ALA A 301 1.61 -15.58 14.16
N ASP A 302 1.87 -15.78 15.46
CA ASP A 302 2.71 -16.85 16.02
C ASP A 302 2.24 -18.27 15.66
N ASN A 303 0.98 -18.43 15.24
CA ASN A 303 0.43 -19.69 14.75
C ASN A 303 0.81 -20.01 13.31
N PHE A 304 1.33 -19.03 12.56
CA PHE A 304 1.58 -19.15 11.12
C PHE A 304 3.01 -18.80 10.71
N TYR A 305 3.75 -18.02 11.50
CA TYR A 305 5.07 -17.56 11.10
C TYR A 305 6.16 -17.86 12.13
N THR A 306 7.38 -17.92 11.63
CA THR A 306 8.61 -18.09 12.42
C THR A 306 9.33 -16.75 12.63
N ALA A 307 9.00 -15.79 11.77
CA ALA A 307 9.52 -14.45 11.70
C ALA A 307 8.44 -13.52 11.16
N TYR A 308 8.58 -12.22 11.36
CA TYR A 308 7.72 -11.24 10.72
C TYR A 308 8.50 -10.00 10.32
N ARG A 309 8.16 -9.45 9.16
CA ARG A 309 8.51 -8.08 8.75
C ARG A 309 7.46 -7.13 9.31
N ILE A 310 7.92 -6.06 9.95
CA ILE A 310 7.09 -4.90 10.27
C ILE A 310 7.20 -3.93 9.10
N ASP A 311 6.11 -3.78 8.37
CA ASP A 311 5.99 -2.75 7.35
C ASP A 311 5.97 -1.36 8.00
N HIS A 312 6.70 -0.42 7.41
CA HIS A 312 6.85 0.94 7.88
C HIS A 312 7.17 1.04 9.38
N VAL A 313 8.27 0.40 9.82
CA VAL A 313 8.68 0.36 11.24
C VAL A 313 8.81 1.76 11.84
N LEU A 314 9.07 2.76 10.99
CA LEU A 314 9.20 4.15 11.38
C LEU A 314 7.97 4.66 12.15
N GLY A 315 6.78 4.15 11.84
CA GLY A 315 5.53 4.52 12.51
C GLY A 315 5.49 4.23 14.02
N PHE A 316 6.36 3.35 14.53
CA PHE A 316 6.55 3.13 15.98
C PHE A 316 7.39 4.24 16.64
N PHE A 317 8.18 4.97 15.86
CA PHE A 317 8.92 6.15 16.31
C PHE A 317 8.09 7.42 16.11
N ARG A 318 7.58 7.58 14.88
CA ARG A 318 6.78 8.71 14.42
C ARG A 318 6.04 8.34 13.14
N ILE A 319 4.86 8.91 12.93
CA ILE A 319 4.13 8.75 11.67
C ILE A 319 3.80 10.11 11.08
N TRP A 320 3.86 10.25 9.75
CA TRP A 320 3.39 11.46 9.09
C TRP A 320 1.87 11.50 9.14
N ALA A 321 1.35 12.46 9.89
CA ALA A 321 -0.06 12.62 10.16
C ALA A 321 -0.61 13.79 9.35
N ILE A 322 -1.66 13.51 8.59
CA ILE A 322 -2.33 14.43 7.68
C ILE A 322 -3.75 14.63 8.22
N SER A 323 -4.32 15.82 8.07
CA SER A 323 -5.73 16.03 8.42
C SER A 323 -6.65 15.31 7.43
N ILE A 324 -7.81 14.82 7.87
CA ILE A 324 -8.86 14.31 6.96
C ILE A 324 -9.40 15.38 6.00
N HIS A 325 -9.07 16.65 6.23
CA HIS A 325 -9.42 17.78 5.37
C HIS A 325 -8.46 17.95 4.19
N GLU A 326 -7.32 17.25 4.17
CA GLU A 326 -6.38 17.30 3.05
C GLU A 326 -6.54 16.07 2.16
N SER A 327 -6.49 16.26 0.83
CA SER A 327 -6.51 15.17 -0.14
C SER A 327 -5.11 14.65 -0.47
N ASP A 328 -4.10 15.53 -0.48
CA ASP A 328 -2.68 15.17 -0.57
C ASP A 328 -1.96 15.17 0.79
N ALA A 329 -0.65 14.86 0.80
CA ALA A 329 0.15 14.73 2.02
C ALA A 329 1.12 15.89 2.26
N TYR A 330 1.02 16.96 1.47
CA TYR A 330 1.99 18.04 1.49
C TYR A 330 1.94 18.82 2.82
N LEU A 331 0.73 19.00 3.36
CA LEU A 331 0.49 19.55 4.69
C LEU A 331 0.24 18.42 5.70
N GLY A 332 1.29 18.08 6.44
CA GLY A 332 1.22 17.13 7.54
C GLY A 332 2.24 17.44 8.62
N ALA A 333 2.29 16.58 9.64
CA ALA A 333 3.24 16.68 10.73
C ALA A 333 3.64 15.29 11.22
N PHE A 334 4.88 15.12 11.68
CA PHE A 334 5.25 13.90 12.39
C PHE A 334 4.54 13.83 13.75
N LYS A 335 3.92 12.68 14.06
CA LYS A 335 3.27 12.39 15.33
C LYS A 335 3.88 11.15 16.00
N PRO A 336 4.36 11.25 17.26
CA PRO A 336 4.56 12.50 17.99
C PRO A 336 5.72 13.31 17.40
N SER A 337 5.78 14.60 17.71
CA SER A 337 6.99 15.42 17.59
C SER A 337 6.82 16.67 18.46
N ARG A 338 7.87 17.48 18.60
CA ARG A 338 7.76 18.77 19.27
C ARG A 338 7.22 19.81 18.30
N TYR A 339 6.07 20.40 18.66
CA TYR A 339 5.45 21.49 17.90
C TYR A 339 5.93 22.85 18.42
N LEU A 340 5.88 23.83 17.53
CA LEU A 340 6.11 25.23 17.86
C LEU A 340 4.83 25.81 18.46
N GLU A 341 4.86 26.25 19.71
CA GLU A 341 3.68 26.80 20.37
C GLU A 341 3.50 28.30 20.07
N LEU A 342 2.25 28.77 20.06
CA LEU A 342 1.92 30.18 19.87
C LEU A 342 2.67 31.09 20.87
N VAL A 343 2.80 30.65 22.12
CA VAL A 343 3.49 31.39 23.17
C VAL A 343 5.00 31.52 22.86
N GLU A 344 5.61 30.50 22.26
CA GLU A 344 7.02 30.54 21.87
C GLU A 344 7.23 31.55 20.74
N LEU A 345 6.36 31.56 19.72
CA LEU A 345 6.38 32.58 18.65
C LEU A 345 6.27 34.00 19.21
N LYS A 346 5.34 34.22 20.15
CA LYS A 346 5.18 35.53 20.81
C LYS A 346 6.42 35.92 21.61
N SER A 347 7.04 34.97 22.32
CA SER A 347 8.27 35.21 23.08
C SER A 347 9.48 35.55 22.19
N MET A 348 9.49 35.04 20.94
CA MET A 348 10.48 35.37 19.92
C MET A 348 10.22 36.74 19.26
N GLY A 349 9.15 37.44 19.64
CA GLY A 349 8.83 38.78 19.16
C GLY A 349 7.90 38.83 17.94
N PHE A 350 7.30 37.71 17.53
CA PHE A 350 6.36 37.69 16.42
C PHE A 350 4.97 38.19 16.86
N SER A 351 4.42 39.19 16.15
CA SER A 351 3.06 39.70 16.40
C SER A 351 1.99 38.75 15.86
N ASP A 352 0.73 38.92 16.28
CA ASP A 352 -0.39 38.12 15.78
C ASP A 352 -0.56 38.27 14.26
N GLU A 353 -0.31 39.47 13.70
CA GLU A 353 -0.34 39.71 12.25
C GLU A 353 0.78 38.98 11.52
N ARG A 354 2.00 38.97 12.08
CA ARG A 354 3.13 38.26 11.47
C ARG A 354 2.94 36.75 11.55
N ILE A 355 2.38 36.23 12.63
CA ILE A 355 2.04 34.82 12.79
C ILE A 355 0.94 34.42 11.80
N ALA A 356 -0.11 35.24 11.66
CA ALA A 356 -1.12 35.04 10.62
C ALA A 356 -0.51 35.02 9.22
N TRP A 357 0.40 35.97 8.91
CA TRP A 357 1.12 36.02 7.63
C TRP A 357 1.91 34.75 7.33
N LEU A 358 2.54 34.15 8.33
CA LEU A 358 3.31 32.90 8.18
C LEU A 358 2.43 31.66 8.10
N SER A 359 1.22 31.70 8.66
CA SER A 359 0.39 30.50 8.86
C SER A 359 -0.82 30.39 7.95
N LYS A 360 -1.22 31.48 7.30
CA LYS A 360 -2.38 31.54 6.41
C LYS A 360 -1.95 31.79 4.97
N PRO A 361 -2.67 31.21 3.99
CA PRO A 361 -2.36 31.36 2.57
C PRO A 361 -2.84 32.72 2.07
N HIS A 362 -1.94 33.70 1.97
CA HIS A 362 -2.25 35.05 1.50
C HIS A 362 -2.18 35.11 -0.03
N ILE A 363 -3.31 35.36 -0.68
CA ILE A 363 -3.43 35.29 -2.14
C ILE A 363 -3.64 36.69 -2.70
N ALA A 364 -2.81 37.10 -3.65
CA ALA A 364 -2.97 38.38 -4.32
C ALA A 364 -4.21 38.40 -5.22
N GLU A 365 -4.96 39.49 -5.21
CA GLU A 365 -6.20 39.67 -5.99
C GLU A 365 -6.01 39.35 -7.47
N TRP A 366 -4.88 39.78 -8.06
CA TRP A 366 -4.58 39.55 -9.47
C TRP A 366 -4.38 38.06 -9.81
N LYS A 367 -3.88 37.23 -8.87
CA LYS A 367 -3.71 35.79 -9.10
C LYS A 367 -5.07 35.09 -9.26
N ILE A 368 -6.03 35.48 -8.42
CA ILE A 368 -7.42 34.97 -8.49
C ILE A 368 -8.06 35.39 -9.82
N GLN A 369 -7.96 36.68 -10.15
CA GLN A 369 -8.52 37.22 -11.39
C GLN A 369 -7.91 36.58 -12.64
N GLU A 370 -6.60 36.33 -12.65
CA GLU A 370 -5.91 35.69 -13.77
C GLU A 370 -6.33 34.22 -13.94
N ALA A 371 -6.35 33.45 -12.85
CA ALA A 371 -6.76 32.04 -12.90
C ALA A 371 -8.25 31.89 -13.29
N GLU A 372 -9.13 32.70 -12.71
CA GLU A 372 -10.55 32.73 -13.04
C GLU A 372 -10.76 33.11 -14.50
N LYS A 373 -10.07 34.14 -15.00
CA LYS A 373 -10.13 34.54 -16.41
C LYS A 373 -9.63 33.44 -17.34
N LYS A 374 -8.50 32.81 -17.03
CA LYS A 374 -7.97 31.67 -17.81
C LYS A 374 -8.99 30.54 -17.88
N CYS A 375 -9.58 30.19 -16.74
CA CYS A 375 -10.60 29.14 -16.66
C CYS A 375 -11.87 29.51 -17.46
N LEU A 376 -12.32 30.76 -17.34
CA LEU A 376 -13.49 31.29 -18.03
C LEU A 376 -13.29 31.30 -19.55
N ASP A 377 -12.18 31.87 -20.04
CA ASP A 377 -11.90 32.02 -21.46
C ASP A 377 -11.79 30.64 -22.14
N ALA A 378 -11.06 29.70 -21.53
CA ALA A 378 -10.90 28.34 -22.06
C ALA A 378 -12.20 27.52 -21.94
N GLY A 379 -12.89 27.57 -20.79
CA GLY A 379 -14.16 26.87 -20.59
C GLY A 379 -15.25 27.34 -21.54
N ILE A 380 -15.37 28.65 -21.78
CA ILE A 380 -16.30 29.22 -22.76
C ILE A 380 -15.98 28.76 -24.19
N SER A 381 -14.70 28.63 -24.54
CA SER A 381 -14.29 28.10 -25.84
C SER A 381 -14.71 26.64 -26.01
N LEU A 382 -14.46 25.80 -25.00
CA LEU A 382 -14.84 24.37 -25.02
C LEU A 382 -16.36 24.19 -25.11
N LEU A 383 -17.12 25.01 -24.38
CA LEU A 383 -18.59 25.04 -24.44
C LEU A 383 -19.13 25.58 -25.77
N ALA A 384 -18.33 26.30 -26.55
CA ALA A 384 -18.70 26.71 -27.91
C ALA A 384 -18.52 25.58 -28.94
N ASP A 385 -17.55 24.69 -28.69
CA ASP A 385 -17.11 23.63 -29.60
C ASP A 385 -17.79 22.27 -29.35
N SER A 386 -18.50 22.09 -28.23
CA SER A 386 -19.21 20.84 -27.96
C SER A 386 -20.27 20.57 -29.05
N LYS A 387 -20.04 19.48 -29.80
CA LYS A 387 -21.01 18.86 -30.70
C LYS A 387 -21.66 17.70 -29.96
N ASP A 388 -22.98 17.65 -30.04
CA ASP A 388 -23.86 16.66 -29.42
C ASP A 388 -23.42 15.20 -29.75
N PRO A 389 -23.37 14.26 -28.78
CA PRO A 389 -23.06 12.84 -29.01
C PRO A 389 -24.12 12.06 -29.83
N GLY A 390 -25.22 12.70 -30.25
CA GLY A 390 -26.36 12.04 -30.90
C GLY A 390 -26.32 11.87 -32.43
N ALA A 391 -25.23 12.17 -33.13
CA ALA A 391 -25.24 12.29 -34.59
C ALA A 391 -24.27 11.35 -35.36
N GLU A 392 -24.05 10.12 -34.89
CA GLU A 392 -23.51 9.06 -35.75
C GLU A 392 -24.64 8.12 -36.21
N GLY A 393 -25.31 8.53 -37.29
CA GLY A 393 -26.26 7.65 -37.96
C GLY A 393 -27.29 8.36 -38.81
N LYS A 394 -26.87 8.85 -39.98
CA LYS A 394 -27.60 8.73 -41.27
C LYS A 394 -26.90 9.54 -42.35
N ARG A 395 -26.22 8.84 -43.25
CA ARG A 395 -25.96 9.30 -44.61
C ARG A 395 -27.22 9.07 -45.45
N GLU A 396 -27.40 9.95 -46.44
CA GLU A 396 -28.39 9.97 -47.54
C GLU A 396 -29.75 10.57 -47.16
N LYS A 397 -30.34 11.56 -47.87
CA LYS A 397 -30.31 11.92 -49.29
C LYS A 397 -30.62 13.42 -49.47
N LYS A 398 -30.16 13.98 -50.59
CA LYS A 398 -30.35 15.38 -51.01
C LYS A 398 -31.74 15.64 -51.61
N GLN A 399 -32.18 16.89 -51.43
CA GLN A 399 -33.20 17.67 -52.17
C GLN A 399 -34.64 17.71 -51.65
N LYS A 400 -34.93 18.74 -50.84
CA LYS A 400 -36.06 19.67 -50.94
C LYS A 400 -35.66 21.01 -50.29
N GLU A 401 -35.25 21.97 -51.11
CA GLU A 401 -34.82 23.31 -50.67
C GLU A 401 -36.02 24.27 -50.60
N GLU A 402 -35.94 25.23 -49.67
CA GLU A 402 -36.83 26.39 -49.40
C GLU A 402 -37.90 26.31 -48.29
N GLN A 403 -38.14 25.17 -47.64
CA GLN A 403 -38.84 25.14 -46.31
C GLN A 403 -37.98 24.63 -45.15
N GLU A 404 -36.79 24.08 -45.44
CA GLU A 404 -35.82 23.64 -44.42
C GLU A 404 -34.96 24.78 -43.84
N ASP A 405 -34.89 25.93 -44.51
CA ASP A 405 -33.98 27.02 -44.11
C ASP A 405 -34.49 27.84 -42.92
N ASN A 406 -35.80 28.09 -42.82
CA ASN A 406 -36.38 28.76 -41.64
C ASN A 406 -36.35 27.85 -40.40
N GLN A 407 -36.60 26.54 -40.56
CA GLN A 407 -36.47 25.59 -39.44
C GLN A 407 -35.02 25.35 -39.03
N LYS A 408 -34.05 25.44 -39.95
CA LYS A 408 -32.63 25.42 -39.61
C LYS A 408 -32.21 26.66 -38.84
N LYS A 409 -32.64 27.85 -39.29
CA LYS A 409 -32.39 29.12 -38.59
C LYS A 409 -32.98 29.13 -37.18
N GLU A 410 -34.25 28.78 -37.00
CA GLU A 410 -34.87 28.72 -35.67
C GLU A 410 -34.18 27.71 -34.75
N ARG A 411 -33.76 26.56 -35.29
CA ARG A 411 -32.97 25.56 -34.53
C ARG A 411 -31.56 26.06 -34.21
N GLU A 412 -30.96 26.85 -35.07
CA GLU A 412 -29.61 27.40 -34.88
C GLU A 412 -29.62 28.57 -33.90
N GLU A 413 -30.61 29.46 -33.97
CA GLU A 413 -30.87 30.51 -32.99
C GLU A 413 -31.18 29.93 -31.59
N GLY A 414 -32.03 28.90 -31.50
CA GLY A 414 -32.30 28.21 -30.24
C GLY A 414 -31.06 27.54 -29.63
N ARG A 415 -30.18 26.99 -30.48
CA ARG A 415 -28.88 26.41 -30.05
C ARG A 415 -27.88 27.47 -29.62
N GLU A 416 -27.88 28.63 -30.27
CA GLU A 416 -27.03 29.76 -29.89
C GLU A 416 -27.48 30.37 -28.56
N GLU A 417 -28.78 30.47 -28.32
CA GLU A 417 -29.35 30.90 -27.05
C GLU A 417 -29.01 29.91 -25.91
N GLU A 418 -29.10 28.61 -26.16
CA GLU A 418 -28.74 27.57 -25.18
C GLU A 418 -27.24 27.59 -24.84
N ARG A 419 -26.37 27.77 -25.84
CA ARG A 419 -24.92 27.96 -25.64
C ARG A 419 -24.63 29.22 -24.84
N ALA A 420 -25.32 30.32 -25.12
CA ALA A 420 -25.17 31.57 -24.36
C ALA A 420 -25.59 31.39 -22.89
N LYS A 421 -26.73 30.71 -22.64
CA LYS A 421 -27.18 30.36 -21.28
C LYS A 421 -26.15 29.49 -20.55
N ARG A 422 -25.60 28.48 -21.23
CA ARG A 422 -24.58 27.58 -20.66
C ARG A 422 -23.29 28.32 -20.28
N LYS A 423 -22.82 29.23 -21.13
CA LYS A 423 -21.65 30.09 -20.85
C LYS A 423 -21.91 31.04 -19.67
N ALA A 424 -23.08 31.65 -19.62
CA ALA A 424 -23.48 32.52 -18.51
C ALA A 424 -23.58 31.74 -17.20
N LEU A 425 -24.10 30.50 -17.24
CA LEU A 425 -24.14 29.62 -16.09
C LEU A 425 -22.73 29.26 -15.61
N PHE A 426 -21.81 28.88 -16.51
CA PHE A 426 -20.42 28.59 -16.17
C PHE A 426 -19.72 29.78 -15.50
N ALA A 427 -19.87 30.99 -16.07
CA ALA A 427 -19.32 32.21 -15.50
C ALA A 427 -19.87 32.49 -14.10
N LYS A 428 -21.18 32.32 -13.92
CA LYS A 428 -21.85 32.48 -12.63
C LYS A 428 -21.36 31.46 -11.61
N SER A 429 -21.20 30.18 -11.99
CA SER A 429 -20.70 29.13 -11.09
C SER A 429 -19.26 29.42 -10.62
N LEU A 430 -18.38 29.95 -11.49
CA LEU A 430 -17.04 30.39 -11.09
C LEU A 430 -17.06 31.61 -10.15
N GLU A 431 -17.97 32.56 -10.39
CA GLU A 431 -18.16 33.71 -9.51
C GLU A 431 -18.65 33.28 -8.11
N GLU A 432 -19.63 32.38 -8.05
CA GLU A 432 -20.16 31.79 -6.82
C GLU A 432 -19.06 31.02 -6.08
N LEU A 433 -18.26 30.22 -6.80
CA LEU A 433 -17.10 29.51 -6.25
C LEU A 433 -16.11 30.49 -5.60
N ARG A 434 -15.72 31.57 -6.30
CA ARG A 434 -14.80 32.59 -5.77
C ARG A 434 -15.36 33.22 -4.50
N ASN A 435 -16.63 33.63 -4.53
CA ASN A 435 -17.27 34.31 -3.40
C ASN A 435 -17.41 33.39 -2.18
N TYR A 436 -17.61 32.09 -2.42
CA TYR A 436 -17.63 31.05 -1.40
C TYR A 436 -16.24 30.76 -0.84
N CYS A 437 -15.21 30.71 -1.68
CA CYS A 437 -13.87 30.28 -1.27
C CYS A 437 -13.04 31.37 -0.61
N PHE A 438 -13.22 32.65 -0.97
CA PHE A 438 -12.30 33.71 -0.58
C PHE A 438 -12.94 34.86 0.21
N LEU A 439 -12.15 35.45 1.11
CA LEU A 439 -12.45 36.67 1.86
C LEU A 439 -11.34 37.70 1.64
N ARG A 440 -11.72 38.92 1.25
CA ARG A 440 -10.79 40.03 1.10
C ARG A 440 -10.31 40.52 2.47
N ILE A 441 -9.01 40.79 2.59
CA ILE A 441 -8.41 41.34 3.81
C ILE A 441 -8.59 42.86 3.82
N LYS A 442 -9.57 43.36 4.56
CA LYS A 442 -9.86 44.81 4.68
C LYS A 442 -9.93 45.45 3.28
N ASN A 443 -9.12 46.48 3.03
CA ASN A 443 -9.02 47.18 1.75
C ASN A 443 -7.78 46.78 0.93
N GLU A 444 -7.03 45.77 1.36
CA GLU A 444 -5.83 45.31 0.66
C GLU A 444 -6.21 44.50 -0.58
N PRO A 445 -5.36 44.45 -1.63
CA PRO A 445 -5.52 43.55 -2.77
C PRO A 445 -5.07 42.11 -2.42
N LEU A 446 -5.49 41.63 -1.25
CA LEU A 446 -5.14 40.33 -0.68
C LEU A 446 -6.40 39.61 -0.19
N PHE A 447 -6.41 38.30 -0.39
CA PHE A 447 -7.48 37.40 0.00
C PHE A 447 -6.93 36.26 0.86
N LEU A 448 -7.79 35.74 1.73
CA LEU A 448 -7.62 34.48 2.43
C LEU A 448 -8.69 33.50 1.97
N PHE A 449 -8.42 32.21 2.11
CA PHE A 449 -9.49 31.22 2.11
C PHE A 449 -10.46 31.48 3.27
N ARG A 450 -11.74 31.22 3.02
CA ARG A 450 -12.78 31.25 4.04
C ARG A 450 -12.57 30.15 5.11
N PRO A 451 -13.00 30.36 6.36
CA PRO A 451 -12.89 29.35 7.43
C PRO A 451 -13.57 28.02 7.11
N GLU A 452 -14.57 28.03 6.23
CA GLU A 452 -15.26 26.83 5.74
C GLU A 452 -14.34 25.93 4.89
N ILE A 453 -13.31 26.48 4.27
CA ILE A 453 -12.28 25.73 3.53
C ILE A 453 -11.20 25.31 4.51
N ARG A 454 -11.22 24.03 4.91
CA ARG A 454 -10.32 23.48 5.94
C ARG A 454 -9.12 22.76 5.36
N GLY A 455 -9.19 22.32 4.10
CA GLY A 455 -8.10 21.73 3.37
C GLY A 455 -8.44 21.48 1.91
N THR A 456 -7.52 20.81 1.23
CA THR A 456 -7.63 20.46 -0.19
C THR A 456 -8.80 19.53 -0.51
N ALA A 457 -9.23 18.67 0.41
CA ALA A 457 -10.37 17.78 0.18
C ALA A 457 -11.71 18.53 0.04
N GLU A 458 -11.90 19.63 0.79
CA GLU A 458 -13.06 20.50 0.59
C GLU A 458 -13.00 21.25 -0.74
N ILE A 459 -11.80 21.64 -1.21
CA ILE A 459 -11.63 22.23 -2.54
C ILE A 459 -12.05 21.23 -3.62
N ASP A 460 -11.53 19.99 -3.56
CA ASP A 460 -11.89 18.92 -4.50
C ASP A 460 -13.42 18.66 -4.53
N THR A 461 -14.06 18.67 -3.37
CA THR A 461 -15.53 18.48 -3.26
C THR A 461 -16.31 19.58 -3.97
N LEU A 462 -15.87 20.83 -3.88
CA LEU A 462 -16.51 21.96 -4.56
C LEU A 462 -16.38 21.82 -6.09
N PHE A 463 -15.21 21.41 -6.57
CA PHE A 463 -14.97 21.17 -7.99
C PHE A 463 -15.69 19.93 -8.51
N GLY A 464 -15.92 18.89 -7.68
CA GLY A 464 -16.69 17.69 -8.04
C GLY A 464 -18.09 17.99 -8.59
N SER A 465 -18.76 18.99 -8.02
CA SER A 465 -20.06 19.46 -8.51
C SER A 465 -19.93 20.12 -9.89
N LEU A 466 -18.87 20.92 -10.10
CA LEU A 466 -18.58 21.60 -11.36
C LEU A 466 -18.14 20.64 -12.46
N TRP A 467 -17.37 19.59 -12.15
CA TRP A 467 -17.00 18.55 -13.11
C TRP A 467 -18.22 17.82 -13.65
N SER A 468 -19.16 17.48 -12.75
CA SER A 468 -20.42 16.83 -13.11
C SER A 468 -21.31 17.77 -13.92
N GLU A 469 -21.36 19.06 -13.53
CA GLU A 469 -22.16 20.05 -14.23
C GLU A 469 -21.57 20.43 -15.58
N PHE A 470 -20.24 20.47 -15.76
CA PHE A 470 -19.53 20.95 -16.95
C PHE A 470 -18.46 19.95 -17.43
N SER A 471 -18.92 18.76 -17.81
CA SER A 471 -18.06 17.65 -18.27
C SER A 471 -17.07 18.03 -19.39
N GLU A 472 -17.43 19.00 -20.22
CA GLU A 472 -16.64 19.47 -21.36
C GLU A 472 -15.46 20.36 -20.93
N ALA A 473 -15.51 20.91 -19.73
CA ALA A 473 -14.50 21.83 -19.17
C ALA A 473 -13.70 21.19 -18.01
N VAL A 474 -13.79 19.87 -17.80
CA VAL A 474 -13.14 19.18 -16.67
C VAL A 474 -11.64 19.47 -16.62
N GLN A 475 -10.93 19.39 -17.74
CA GLN A 475 -9.48 19.64 -17.77
C GLN A 475 -9.09 21.03 -17.27
N ILE A 476 -9.81 22.07 -17.66
CA ILE A 476 -9.49 23.44 -17.23
C ILE A 476 -9.94 23.69 -15.77
N LEU A 477 -11.02 23.03 -15.34
CA LEU A 477 -11.45 23.04 -13.94
C LEU A 477 -10.41 22.34 -13.05
N ASP A 478 -9.80 21.24 -13.49
CA ASP A 478 -8.73 20.54 -12.80
C ASP A 478 -7.48 21.42 -12.65
N GLU A 479 -7.10 22.14 -13.72
CA GLU A 479 -6.01 23.12 -13.64
C GLU A 479 -6.30 24.23 -12.61
N TYR A 480 -7.56 24.69 -12.53
CA TYR A 480 -7.94 25.71 -11.56
C TYR A 480 -7.95 25.17 -10.12
N ALA A 481 -8.48 23.97 -9.89
CA ALA A 481 -8.42 23.28 -8.60
C ALA A 481 -6.96 23.08 -8.15
N SER A 482 -6.09 22.61 -9.05
CA SER A 482 -4.66 22.45 -8.79
C SER A 482 -3.97 23.77 -8.39
N THR A 483 -4.33 24.86 -9.08
CA THR A 483 -3.86 26.22 -8.73
C THR A 483 -4.33 26.65 -7.34
N MET A 484 -5.57 26.33 -6.97
CA MET A 484 -6.08 26.60 -5.62
C MET A 484 -5.36 25.75 -4.56
N HIS A 485 -4.96 24.53 -4.88
CA HIS A 485 -4.13 23.71 -3.98
C HIS A 485 -2.75 24.35 -3.76
N ASP A 486 -2.11 24.85 -4.82
CA ASP A 486 -0.83 25.58 -4.71
C ASP A 486 -0.95 26.82 -3.81
N TRP A 487 -2.06 27.57 -3.93
CA TRP A 487 -2.32 28.69 -3.02
C TRP A 487 -2.57 28.24 -1.59
N TRP A 488 -3.29 27.13 -1.40
CA TRP A 488 -3.58 26.58 -0.08
C TRP A 488 -2.30 26.22 0.68
N ILE A 489 -1.34 25.58 0.02
CA ILE A 489 -0.12 25.11 0.66
C ILE A 489 0.97 26.19 0.87
N ASP A 490 0.82 27.38 0.27
CA ASP A 490 1.80 28.48 0.36
C ASP A 490 1.78 29.17 1.74
N ARG A 491 2.29 28.47 2.75
CA ARG A 491 2.42 28.93 4.15
C ARG A 491 3.66 28.32 4.79
N ALA A 492 4.47 29.13 5.46
CA ALA A 492 5.70 28.66 6.10
C ALA A 492 5.41 27.80 7.35
N LEU A 493 4.38 28.19 8.10
CA LEU A 493 3.91 27.50 9.29
C LEU A 493 2.54 26.88 9.03
N TYR A 494 2.35 25.62 9.41
CA TYR A 494 1.06 24.96 9.35
C TYR A 494 0.53 24.74 10.77
N GLN A 495 -0.65 25.26 11.06
CA GLN A 495 -1.32 25.05 12.34
C GLN A 495 -1.95 23.66 12.36
N PHE A 496 -1.21 22.68 12.87
CA PHE A 496 -1.63 21.28 12.87
C PHE A 496 -2.60 20.93 14.02
N GLU A 497 -2.50 21.67 15.12
CA GLU A 497 -3.38 21.61 16.29
C GLU A 497 -3.64 23.05 16.81
N PRO A 498 -4.69 23.29 17.60
CA PRO A 498 -4.94 24.61 18.20
C PRO A 498 -3.70 25.14 18.92
N ASP A 499 -3.32 26.38 18.59
CA ASP A 499 -2.12 27.08 19.08
C ASP A 499 -0.77 26.36 18.89
N ARG A 500 -0.70 25.34 18.01
CA ARG A 500 0.49 24.54 17.76
C ARG A 500 0.78 24.44 16.26
N PHE A 501 2.01 24.81 15.91
CA PHE A 501 2.46 24.96 14.54
C PHE A 501 3.60 23.98 14.24
N VAL A 502 3.69 23.59 12.97
CA VAL A 502 4.84 22.91 12.40
C VAL A 502 5.37 23.72 11.22
N PHE A 503 6.67 23.59 10.94
CA PHE A 503 7.22 24.09 9.70
C PHE A 503 6.74 23.19 8.55
N GLN A 504 6.19 23.79 7.50
CA GLN A 504 5.83 23.06 6.28
C GLN A 504 7.10 22.48 5.64
N TRP A 505 7.01 21.33 4.96
CA TRP A 505 8.18 20.59 4.44
C TRP A 505 9.18 21.44 3.63
N SER A 506 8.68 22.32 2.76
CA SER A 506 9.45 23.23 1.90
C SER A 506 9.29 24.68 2.33
N TYR A 507 9.15 24.96 3.64
CA TYR A 507 8.75 26.28 4.14
C TYR A 507 9.61 27.43 3.61
N ARG A 508 10.89 27.16 3.30
CA ARG A 508 11.86 28.13 2.75
C ARG A 508 11.48 28.67 1.36
N GLU A 509 10.66 27.93 0.63
CA GLU A 509 10.23 28.28 -0.73
C GLU A 509 8.96 29.13 -0.74
N THR A 510 8.25 29.19 0.39
CA THR A 510 6.96 29.88 0.52
C THR A 510 7.10 31.40 0.38
N THR A 511 6.03 32.04 -0.10
CA THR A 511 5.96 33.50 -0.23
C THR A 511 6.13 34.19 1.13
N SER A 512 5.52 33.63 2.17
CA SER A 512 5.58 34.20 3.52
C SER A 512 6.99 34.14 4.12
N TRP A 513 7.74 33.05 3.92
CA TRP A 513 9.14 32.95 4.39
C TRP A 513 10.07 33.94 3.69
N LYS A 514 9.95 34.07 2.37
CA LYS A 514 10.77 34.99 1.56
C LYS A 514 10.58 36.46 1.93
N SER A 515 9.47 36.80 2.58
CA SER A 515 9.16 38.15 3.05
C SER A 515 9.79 38.52 4.39
N LEU A 516 10.35 37.54 5.12
CA LEU A 516 10.96 37.75 6.42
C LEU A 516 12.31 38.45 6.31
N SER A 517 12.66 39.23 7.34
CA SER A 517 14.01 39.74 7.50
C SER A 517 15.01 38.61 7.75
N PRO A 518 16.31 38.80 7.43
CA PRO A 518 17.34 37.81 7.74
C PRO A 518 17.39 37.41 9.22
N GLN A 519 17.08 38.34 10.13
CA GLN A 519 17.03 38.08 11.57
C GLN A 519 15.84 37.18 11.95
N GLU A 520 14.65 37.43 11.40
CA GLU A 520 13.49 36.57 11.61
C GLU A 520 13.72 35.16 11.04
N GLN A 521 14.30 35.06 9.85
CA GLN A 521 14.67 33.77 9.24
C GLN A 521 15.67 33.00 10.11
N ALA A 522 16.74 33.65 10.56
CA ALA A 522 17.73 33.03 11.43
C ALA A 522 17.13 32.55 12.77
N ALA A 523 16.22 33.33 13.36
CA ALA A 523 15.56 32.95 14.61
C ALA A 523 14.64 31.72 14.43
N LEU A 524 13.88 31.67 13.33
CA LEU A 524 13.00 30.54 13.02
C LEU A 524 13.78 29.29 12.60
N GLU A 525 14.87 29.42 11.86
CA GLU A 525 15.80 28.32 11.52
C GLU A 525 16.37 27.67 12.79
N ALA A 526 16.92 28.48 13.69
CA ALA A 526 17.45 27.99 14.97
C ALA A 526 16.37 27.28 15.80
N LYS A 527 15.13 27.79 15.76
CA LYS A 527 13.99 27.15 16.42
C LYS A 527 13.61 25.82 15.75
N ALA A 528 13.59 25.75 14.42
CA ALA A 528 13.31 24.53 13.68
C ALA A 528 14.34 23.44 13.98
N GLU A 529 15.63 23.79 14.04
CA GLU A 529 16.71 22.87 14.42
C GLU A 529 16.54 22.35 15.85
N ALA A 530 16.24 23.24 16.81
CA ALA A 530 15.99 22.86 18.19
C ALA A 530 14.78 21.90 18.32
N LEU A 531 13.66 22.20 17.67
CA LEU A 531 12.47 21.33 17.67
C LEU A 531 12.75 19.97 17.02
N SER A 532 13.55 19.94 15.95
CA SER A 532 14.00 18.70 15.31
C SER A 532 14.83 17.85 16.28
N SER A 533 15.79 18.47 16.97
CA SER A 533 16.63 17.80 17.98
C SER A 533 15.78 17.24 19.13
N GLU A 534 14.89 18.04 19.71
CA GLU A 534 13.97 17.61 20.78
C GLU A 534 13.07 16.45 20.33
N SER A 535 12.64 16.46 19.06
CA SER A 535 11.80 15.40 18.49
C SER A 535 12.55 14.07 18.36
N GLN A 536 13.87 14.08 18.08
CA GLN A 536 14.66 12.84 18.01
C GLN A 536 14.65 12.08 19.35
N ASP A 537 14.75 12.78 20.48
CA ASP A 537 14.71 12.16 21.80
C ASP A 537 13.36 11.52 22.09
N ILE A 538 12.27 12.18 21.68
CA ILE A 538 10.90 11.65 21.78
C ILE A 538 10.76 10.37 20.95
N TRP A 539 11.25 10.40 19.71
CA TRP A 539 11.20 9.28 18.78
C TRP A 539 12.01 8.10 19.27
N GLU A 540 13.24 8.31 19.74
CA GLU A 540 14.09 7.24 20.26
C GLU A 540 13.42 6.53 21.44
N LYS A 541 12.94 7.30 22.42
CA LYS A 541 12.29 6.74 23.63
C LYS A 541 11.06 5.92 23.26
N ARG A 542 10.21 6.46 22.39
CA ARG A 542 8.97 5.81 21.96
C ARG A 542 9.24 4.57 21.13
N GLY A 543 10.11 4.66 20.12
CA GLY A 543 10.46 3.52 19.28
C GLY A 543 11.05 2.37 20.11
N ARG A 544 11.93 2.69 21.06
CA ARG A 544 12.47 1.72 22.01
C ARG A 544 11.37 1.06 22.86
N GLU A 545 10.46 1.85 23.43
CA GLU A 545 9.33 1.34 24.23
C GLU A 545 8.45 0.39 23.40
N LEU A 546 7.97 0.84 22.24
CA LEU A 546 7.00 0.10 21.46
C LEU A 546 7.61 -1.12 20.77
N LEU A 547 8.82 -1.01 20.22
CA LEU A 547 9.48 -2.16 19.61
C LEU A 547 9.90 -3.20 20.66
N SER A 548 10.28 -2.78 21.88
CA SER A 548 10.51 -3.72 22.99
C SER A 548 9.23 -4.47 23.35
N MET A 549 8.07 -3.81 23.31
CA MET A 549 6.78 -4.47 23.50
C MET A 549 6.54 -5.54 22.43
N LEU A 550 6.78 -5.24 21.15
CA LEU A 550 6.60 -6.21 20.06
C LEU A 550 7.50 -7.44 20.24
N VAL A 551 8.81 -7.22 20.45
CA VAL A 551 9.80 -8.30 20.62
C VAL A 551 9.48 -9.13 21.88
N SER A 552 8.91 -8.52 22.92
CA SER A 552 8.48 -9.27 24.13
C SER A 552 7.17 -10.05 23.97
N ALA A 553 6.37 -9.73 22.95
CA ALA A 553 5.03 -10.29 22.79
C ALA A 553 5.01 -11.60 21.98
N SER A 554 6.11 -11.92 21.30
CA SER A 554 6.22 -13.08 20.40
C SER A 554 7.63 -13.68 20.42
N GLU A 555 7.70 -14.98 20.16
CA GLU A 555 8.97 -15.72 19.98
C GLU A 555 9.49 -15.65 18.53
N MET A 556 8.73 -15.03 17.61
CA MET A 556 9.15 -14.84 16.22
C MET A 556 10.32 -13.85 16.12
N GLN A 557 11.21 -14.05 15.14
CA GLN A 557 12.21 -13.04 14.82
C GLN A 557 11.56 -11.84 14.11
N ALA A 558 11.71 -10.66 14.70
CA ALA A 558 11.27 -9.40 14.10
C ALA A 558 12.27 -8.90 13.04
N PHE A 559 11.74 -8.37 11.94
CA PHE A 559 12.47 -7.67 10.88
C PHE A 559 11.79 -6.32 10.63
N ALA A 560 12.57 -5.34 10.18
CA ALA A 560 12.10 -3.98 9.97
C ALA A 560 12.23 -3.60 8.50
N GLU A 561 11.14 -3.06 7.92
CA GLU A 561 11.30 -2.14 6.80
C GLU A 561 11.50 -0.73 7.36
N ASP A 562 12.73 -0.25 7.20
CA ASP A 562 13.25 1.03 7.69
C ASP A 562 13.67 1.95 6.52
N LEU A 563 12.84 2.09 5.48
CA LEU A 563 13.12 2.94 4.31
C LEU A 563 12.49 4.33 4.43
N GLY A 564 12.86 5.22 3.50
CA GLY A 564 12.32 6.59 3.41
C GLY A 564 13.06 7.59 4.31
N ALA A 565 12.33 8.51 4.92
CA ALA A 565 12.89 9.54 5.79
C ALA A 565 13.21 8.99 7.20
N VAL A 566 14.28 8.21 7.30
CA VAL A 566 14.68 7.49 8.52
C VAL A 566 15.29 8.43 9.58
N PRO A 567 14.72 8.51 10.80
CA PRO A 567 15.35 9.23 11.91
C PRO A 567 16.69 8.62 12.31
N VAL A 568 17.63 9.46 12.74
CA VAL A 568 18.99 9.06 13.15
C VAL A 568 18.97 8.05 14.31
N CYS A 569 17.94 8.09 15.16
CA CYS A 569 17.80 7.16 16.28
C CYS A 569 17.37 5.74 15.86
N VAL A 570 16.78 5.55 14.67
CA VAL A 570 16.19 4.25 14.28
C VAL A 570 17.25 3.15 14.18
N PRO A 571 18.36 3.30 13.44
CA PRO A 571 19.38 2.25 13.34
C PRO A 571 19.96 1.84 14.70
N LYS A 572 20.06 2.79 15.65
CA LYS A 572 20.52 2.52 17.02
C LYS A 572 19.55 1.60 17.76
N VAL A 573 18.26 1.94 17.77
CA VAL A 573 17.22 1.15 18.46
C VAL A 573 17.06 -0.23 17.84
N LEU A 574 17.07 -0.33 16.51
CA LEU A 574 17.00 -1.62 15.82
C LEU A 574 18.19 -2.53 16.19
N ARG A 575 19.41 -1.98 16.29
CA ARG A 575 20.60 -2.74 16.74
C ARG A 575 20.49 -3.23 18.18
N GLU A 576 20.03 -2.37 19.09
CA GLU A 576 19.87 -2.74 20.51
C GLU A 576 18.84 -3.85 20.70
N LEU A 577 17.77 -3.84 19.88
CA LEU A 577 16.72 -4.86 19.90
C LEU A 577 16.97 -6.04 18.95
N LYS A 578 18.10 -6.05 18.24
CA LYS A 578 18.48 -7.10 17.27
C LYS A 578 17.43 -7.31 16.16
N ILE A 579 16.84 -6.22 15.69
CA ILE A 579 15.87 -6.23 14.59
C ILE A 579 16.63 -5.88 13.29
N PRO A 580 16.75 -6.81 12.33
CA PRO A 580 17.43 -6.52 11.07
C PRO A 580 16.62 -5.53 10.23
N GLY A 581 17.28 -4.46 9.77
CA GLY A 581 16.71 -3.50 8.82
C GLY A 581 16.81 -3.97 7.37
N LEU A 582 16.16 -3.28 6.46
CA LEU A 582 16.10 -3.59 5.04
C LEU A 582 17.16 -2.80 4.24
N ARG A 583 17.86 -3.47 3.33
CA ARG A 583 18.89 -2.87 2.46
C ARG A 583 18.57 -3.21 1.01
N VAL A 584 17.90 -2.28 0.32
CA VAL A 584 17.50 -2.49 -1.08
C VAL A 584 18.61 -1.98 -1.97
N MET A 585 19.18 -2.85 -2.82
CA MET A 585 20.44 -2.54 -3.52
C MET A 585 20.46 -1.21 -4.30
N ARG A 586 19.30 -0.77 -4.80
CA ARG A 586 19.13 0.48 -5.55
C ARG A 586 19.19 1.76 -4.68
N TRP A 587 18.97 1.63 -3.37
CA TRP A 587 18.92 2.74 -2.41
C TRP A 587 20.10 2.76 -1.44
N GLU A 588 20.93 1.71 -1.43
CA GLU A 588 22.13 1.61 -0.60
C GLU A 588 23.27 2.50 -1.14
N ARG A 589 23.19 3.79 -0.81
CA ARG A 589 24.12 4.83 -1.26
C ARG A 589 24.64 5.65 -0.08
N GLU A 590 25.84 6.21 -0.24
CA GLU A 590 26.39 7.24 0.64
C GLU A 590 25.77 8.60 0.25
N TRP A 591 24.50 8.81 0.64
CA TRP A 591 23.65 9.94 0.23
C TRP A 591 24.22 11.33 0.60
N ASP A 592 25.12 11.40 1.58
CA ASP A 592 25.80 12.60 2.05
C ASP A 592 27.04 12.97 1.22
N LYS A 593 27.48 12.10 0.30
CA LYS A 593 28.68 12.31 -0.51
C LYS A 593 28.36 12.79 -1.94
N PRO A 594 29.28 13.53 -2.59
CA PRO A 594 29.14 13.90 -3.99
C PRO A 594 28.90 12.67 -4.88
N ASN A 595 27.94 12.78 -5.79
CA ASN A 595 27.48 11.71 -6.69
C ASN A 595 26.85 10.48 -6.00
N GLN A 596 26.64 10.55 -4.67
CA GLN A 596 25.88 9.57 -3.88
C GLN A 596 26.24 8.12 -4.24
N PRO A 597 27.53 7.72 -4.14
CA PRO A 597 27.99 6.44 -4.64
C PRO A 597 27.32 5.28 -3.91
N TYR A 598 27.05 4.19 -4.63
CA TYR A 598 26.58 2.95 -4.01
C TYR A 598 27.58 2.43 -2.97
N ILE A 599 27.04 1.89 -1.87
CA ILE A 599 27.80 1.16 -0.87
C ILE A 599 28.17 -0.20 -1.46
N PRO A 600 29.45 -0.64 -1.43
CA PRO A 600 29.83 -1.99 -1.84
C PRO A 600 29.02 -3.07 -1.10
N PHE A 601 28.58 -4.12 -1.78
CA PHE A 601 27.71 -5.15 -1.20
C PHE A 601 28.27 -5.76 0.09
N GLU A 602 29.57 -6.03 0.14
CA GLU A 602 30.26 -6.58 1.31
C GLU A 602 30.30 -5.63 2.52
N ARG A 603 30.02 -4.34 2.31
CA ARG A 603 29.95 -3.29 3.34
C ARG A 603 28.53 -3.04 3.86
N TYR A 604 27.52 -3.75 3.36
CA TYR A 604 26.17 -3.64 3.91
C TYR A 604 26.18 -3.99 5.40
N GLU A 605 25.38 -3.27 6.19
CA GLU A 605 25.25 -3.48 7.64
C GLU A 605 24.93 -4.96 7.93
N PRO A 606 25.73 -5.68 8.73
CA PRO A 606 25.49 -7.09 8.99
C PRO A 606 24.10 -7.40 9.54
N LEU A 607 23.59 -6.59 10.48
CA LEU A 607 22.24 -6.75 11.02
C LEU A 607 21.18 -6.20 10.05
N SER A 608 21.06 -6.82 8.88
CA SER A 608 20.10 -6.42 7.86
C SER A 608 19.67 -7.57 6.93
N VAL A 609 18.64 -7.29 6.13
CA VAL A 609 18.16 -8.07 4.99
C VAL A 609 18.50 -7.31 3.72
N ALA A 610 19.39 -7.84 2.90
CA ALA A 610 19.64 -7.33 1.56
C ALA A 610 18.56 -7.82 0.59
N CYS A 611 18.03 -6.97 -0.28
CA CYS A 611 17.15 -7.40 -1.36
C CYS A 611 17.45 -6.67 -2.68
N THR A 612 17.14 -7.34 -3.80
CA THR A 612 17.26 -6.77 -5.14
C THR A 612 16.16 -5.73 -5.39
N SER A 613 14.94 -6.09 -5.04
CA SER A 613 13.73 -5.30 -5.20
C SER A 613 12.75 -5.60 -4.06
N VAL A 614 11.82 -4.70 -3.82
CA VAL A 614 10.62 -4.91 -2.99
C VAL A 614 9.37 -4.93 -3.88
N HIS A 615 8.23 -5.37 -3.35
CA HIS A 615 6.97 -5.45 -4.11
C HIS A 615 6.52 -4.07 -4.65
N ASP A 616 6.92 -2.98 -3.97
CA ASP A 616 6.65 -1.59 -4.34
C ASP A 616 7.65 -0.98 -5.34
N SER A 617 8.79 -1.63 -5.63
CA SER A 617 9.85 -1.11 -6.52
C SER A 617 9.94 -1.89 -7.82
N THR A 618 10.34 -1.27 -8.93
CA THR A 618 10.48 -1.96 -10.23
C THR A 618 11.29 -3.25 -10.06
N ASN A 619 10.94 -4.33 -10.76
CA ASN A 619 11.71 -5.57 -10.65
C ASN A 619 13.15 -5.37 -11.16
N LEU A 620 14.04 -6.32 -10.91
CA LEU A 620 15.47 -6.18 -11.20
C LEU A 620 15.74 -5.85 -12.68
N ARG A 621 14.98 -6.47 -13.61
CA ARG A 621 15.13 -6.26 -15.06
C ARG A 621 14.69 -4.86 -15.48
N GLN A 622 13.54 -4.40 -14.99
CA GLN A 622 13.02 -3.06 -15.28
C GLN A 622 13.93 -1.99 -14.68
N TRP A 623 14.32 -2.13 -13.41
CA TRP A 623 15.25 -1.22 -12.74
C TRP A 623 16.56 -1.06 -13.51
N TRP A 624 17.15 -2.19 -13.96
CA TRP A 624 18.37 -2.16 -14.75
C TRP A 624 18.21 -1.31 -16.02
N GLN A 625 17.07 -1.43 -16.69
CA GLN A 625 16.79 -0.76 -17.96
C GLN A 625 16.43 0.72 -17.79
N GLU A 626 15.82 1.13 -16.69
CA GLU A 626 15.22 2.47 -16.58
C GLU A 626 15.86 3.37 -15.51
N GLU A 627 16.39 2.80 -14.44
CA GLU A 627 16.73 3.54 -13.22
C GLU A 627 18.17 3.38 -12.77
N ALA A 628 18.82 2.25 -13.08
CA ALA A 628 20.11 1.90 -12.53
C ALA A 628 21.25 2.78 -13.09
N ASP A 629 22.14 3.25 -12.21
CA ASP A 629 23.51 3.58 -12.59
C ASP A 629 24.28 2.27 -12.85
N ARG A 630 24.10 1.76 -14.08
CA ARG A 630 24.62 0.47 -14.55
C ARG A 630 26.14 0.40 -14.45
N LEU A 631 26.83 1.52 -14.73
CA LEU A 631 28.29 1.59 -14.72
C LEU A 631 28.82 1.34 -13.31
N GLN A 632 28.25 2.02 -12.30
CA GLN A 632 28.70 1.87 -10.92
C GLN A 632 28.39 0.47 -10.36
N ILE A 633 27.19 -0.06 -10.61
CA ILE A 633 26.79 -1.39 -10.13
C ILE A 633 27.61 -2.50 -10.81
N TRP A 634 27.83 -2.41 -12.11
CA TRP A 634 28.64 -3.41 -12.83
C TRP A 634 30.09 -3.39 -12.36
N ALA A 635 30.67 -2.21 -12.13
CA ALA A 635 32.02 -2.07 -11.57
C ALA A 635 32.13 -2.68 -10.17
N MET A 636 31.11 -2.55 -9.32
CA MET A 636 31.05 -3.23 -8.03
C MET A 636 31.03 -4.76 -8.18
N CYS A 637 30.25 -5.29 -9.13
CA CYS A 637 30.22 -6.73 -9.41
C CYS A 637 31.59 -7.23 -9.92
N GLN A 638 32.25 -6.50 -10.82
CA GLN A 638 33.59 -6.83 -11.32
C GLN A 638 34.66 -6.78 -10.21
N ALA A 639 34.56 -5.81 -9.29
CA ALA A 639 35.46 -5.73 -8.14
C ALA A 639 35.30 -6.95 -7.22
N LEU A 640 34.05 -7.35 -6.98
CA LEU A 640 33.70 -8.51 -6.14
C LEU A 640 34.11 -9.84 -6.79
N ALA A 641 34.01 -9.95 -8.11
CA ALA A 641 34.41 -11.12 -8.90
C ALA A 641 35.90 -11.46 -8.80
N LYS A 642 36.76 -10.50 -8.40
CA LYS A 642 38.17 -10.79 -8.10
C LYS A 642 38.34 -11.77 -6.94
N ARG A 643 37.32 -11.94 -6.10
CA ARG A 643 37.33 -12.76 -4.88
C ARG A 643 36.31 -13.91 -4.90
N ASP A 644 35.39 -13.95 -5.86
CA ASP A 644 34.39 -15.02 -6.00
C ASP A 644 34.47 -15.68 -7.39
N LYS A 645 34.78 -16.98 -7.41
CA LYS A 645 35.00 -17.73 -8.66
C LYS A 645 33.73 -17.85 -9.51
N LEU A 646 32.58 -18.04 -8.88
CA LEU A 646 31.30 -18.17 -9.57
C LEU A 646 30.93 -16.83 -10.22
N LEU A 647 30.97 -15.73 -9.47
CA LEU A 647 30.71 -14.40 -9.99
C LEU A 647 31.67 -14.03 -11.14
N LYS A 648 32.95 -14.40 -11.03
CA LYS A 648 33.92 -14.25 -12.12
C LYS A 648 33.48 -15.01 -13.37
N SER A 649 33.12 -16.28 -13.23
CA SER A 649 32.64 -17.09 -14.35
C SER A 649 31.38 -16.52 -14.97
N LEU A 650 30.44 -16.00 -14.16
CA LEU A 650 29.21 -15.37 -14.65
C LEU A 650 29.52 -14.11 -15.48
N ILE A 651 30.40 -13.24 -14.98
CA ILE A 651 30.83 -12.04 -15.70
C ILE A 651 31.58 -12.39 -16.99
N GLU A 652 32.38 -13.47 -17.02
CA GLU A 652 33.06 -13.95 -18.23
C GLU A 652 32.10 -14.49 -19.30
N ARG A 653 30.89 -14.93 -18.91
CA ARG A 653 29.80 -15.27 -19.87
C ARG A 653 29.12 -14.02 -20.42
N CYS A 654 29.13 -12.93 -19.67
CA CYS A 654 28.69 -11.63 -20.13
C CYS A 654 29.74 -11.01 -21.09
N GLY A 655 29.29 -10.16 -22.01
CA GLY A 655 30.20 -9.42 -22.89
C GLY A 655 31.12 -8.45 -22.12
N GLU A 656 32.12 -7.89 -22.81
CA GLU A 656 33.07 -6.94 -22.21
C GLU A 656 32.43 -5.59 -21.82
N THR A 657 31.31 -5.24 -22.46
CA THR A 657 30.58 -3.99 -22.24
C THR A 657 29.48 -4.15 -21.19
N VAL A 658 29.22 -3.10 -20.42
CA VAL A 658 28.08 -3.05 -19.48
C VAL A 658 26.78 -3.29 -20.25
N PRO A 659 25.95 -4.27 -19.87
CA PRO A 659 24.76 -4.65 -20.63
C PRO A 659 23.68 -3.57 -20.55
N GLU A 660 23.02 -3.27 -21.67
CA GLU A 660 21.88 -2.34 -21.67
C GLU A 660 20.59 -2.99 -21.16
N GLN A 661 20.38 -4.26 -21.51
CA GLN A 661 19.27 -5.09 -21.04
C GLN A 661 19.80 -6.19 -20.13
N LEU A 662 18.98 -6.59 -19.15
CA LEU A 662 19.37 -7.63 -18.21
C LEU A 662 18.96 -9.03 -18.74
N GLY A 663 19.90 -9.72 -19.38
CA GLY A 663 19.77 -11.12 -19.77
C GLY A 663 19.90 -12.09 -18.59
N PRO A 664 19.77 -13.41 -18.82
CA PRO A 664 19.79 -14.40 -17.73
C PRO A 664 21.13 -14.44 -16.98
N ASP A 665 22.24 -14.37 -17.71
CA ASP A 665 23.59 -14.36 -17.13
C ASP A 665 23.84 -13.06 -16.36
N GLU A 666 23.43 -11.92 -16.91
CA GLU A 666 23.55 -10.63 -16.24
C GLU A 666 22.69 -10.56 -14.97
N ALA A 667 21.48 -11.11 -14.99
CA ALA A 667 20.64 -11.23 -13.80
C ALA A 667 21.33 -12.12 -12.74
N ALA A 668 21.90 -13.25 -13.15
CA ALA A 668 22.64 -14.14 -12.27
C ALA A 668 23.86 -13.45 -11.62
N VAL A 669 24.57 -12.57 -12.34
CA VAL A 669 25.64 -11.73 -11.78
C VAL A 669 25.13 -10.89 -10.61
N LEU A 670 24.01 -10.17 -10.79
CA LEU A 670 23.46 -9.30 -9.75
C LEU A 670 22.92 -10.09 -8.55
N VAL A 671 22.22 -11.20 -8.81
CA VAL A 671 21.69 -12.08 -7.77
C VAL A 671 22.83 -12.67 -6.94
N ARG A 672 23.91 -13.15 -7.59
CA ARG A 672 25.12 -13.65 -6.91
C ARG A 672 25.85 -12.55 -6.14
N ALA A 673 25.98 -11.35 -6.71
CA ALA A 673 26.63 -10.24 -6.02
C ALA A 673 25.91 -9.89 -4.72
N LEU A 674 24.58 -9.85 -4.72
CA LEU A 674 23.79 -9.63 -3.50
C LEU A 674 23.92 -10.80 -2.50
N ALA A 675 24.11 -12.04 -2.98
CA ALA A 675 24.32 -13.21 -2.12
C ALA A 675 25.65 -13.09 -1.32
N LEU A 676 26.58 -12.28 -1.81
CA LEU A 676 27.86 -12.00 -1.16
C LEU A 676 27.82 -10.77 -0.24
N SER A 677 26.67 -10.10 -0.10
CA SER A 677 26.51 -8.90 0.75
C SER A 677 26.83 -9.12 2.23
N GLY A 678 27.20 -8.07 2.95
CA GLY A 678 27.49 -8.11 4.39
C GLY A 678 26.30 -8.54 5.28
N SER A 679 25.08 -8.38 4.79
CA SER A 679 23.82 -8.70 5.47
C SER A 679 23.71 -10.15 5.95
N ILE A 680 22.97 -10.38 7.05
CA ILE A 680 22.66 -11.75 7.53
C ILE A 680 21.64 -12.47 6.63
N VAL A 681 20.76 -11.74 5.95
CA VAL A 681 19.83 -12.33 4.97
C VAL A 681 20.04 -11.67 3.62
N ALA A 682 20.04 -12.43 2.53
CA ALA A 682 19.64 -11.89 1.22
C ALA A 682 18.33 -12.52 0.78
N ALA A 683 17.32 -11.68 0.59
CA ALA A 683 15.99 -12.08 0.18
C ALA A 683 15.69 -11.56 -1.23
N TYR A 684 15.14 -12.42 -2.08
CA TYR A 684 14.90 -12.09 -3.48
C TYR A 684 13.43 -12.26 -3.82
N PRO A 685 12.77 -11.27 -4.44
CA PRO A 685 11.52 -11.49 -5.13
C PRO A 685 11.66 -12.66 -6.10
N ILE A 686 10.64 -13.52 -6.19
CA ILE A 686 10.68 -14.69 -7.07
C ILE A 686 10.97 -14.30 -8.53
N GLN A 687 10.50 -13.14 -8.99
CA GLN A 687 10.75 -12.65 -10.36
C GLN A 687 12.23 -12.42 -10.62
N ASP A 688 12.97 -11.93 -9.63
CA ASP A 688 14.39 -11.62 -9.76
C ASP A 688 15.23 -12.91 -9.79
N ILE A 689 14.78 -13.98 -9.12
CA ILE A 689 15.37 -15.31 -9.29
C ILE A 689 15.05 -15.86 -10.68
N LEU A 690 13.79 -15.81 -11.09
CA LEU A 690 13.34 -16.32 -12.40
C LEU A 690 13.97 -15.57 -13.59
N ALA A 691 14.38 -14.30 -13.40
CA ALA A 691 15.11 -13.54 -14.40
C ALA A 691 16.43 -14.21 -14.85
N CYS A 692 17.00 -15.08 -14.00
CA CYS A 692 18.18 -15.89 -14.29
C CYS A 692 17.91 -17.07 -15.25
N HIS A 693 16.66 -17.30 -15.64
CA HIS A 693 16.26 -18.31 -16.62
C HIS A 693 15.84 -17.65 -17.94
N PRO A 694 16.20 -18.19 -19.12
CA PRO A 694 15.78 -17.62 -20.39
C PRO A 694 14.27 -17.62 -20.61
N ASP A 695 13.59 -18.70 -20.21
CA ASP A 695 12.18 -18.96 -20.56
C ASP A 695 11.16 -18.66 -19.45
N TRP A 696 11.57 -18.42 -18.21
CA TRP A 696 10.65 -18.32 -17.06
C TRP A 696 10.39 -16.90 -16.61
N ARG A 697 10.40 -16.00 -17.57
CA ARG A 697 10.27 -14.56 -17.39
C ARG A 697 9.42 -14.03 -18.53
N SER A 698 8.74 -12.91 -18.31
CA SER A 698 7.92 -12.26 -19.32
C SER A 698 8.79 -11.61 -20.38
N SER A 699 8.24 -11.44 -21.59
CA SER A 699 8.92 -10.69 -22.64
C SER A 699 9.14 -9.23 -22.23
N ASP A 700 8.14 -8.61 -21.63
CA ASP A 700 8.20 -7.26 -21.08
C ASP A 700 8.41 -7.33 -19.55
N PRO A 701 9.47 -6.72 -19.00
CA PRO A 701 9.65 -6.67 -17.54
C PRO A 701 8.54 -5.90 -16.81
N HIS A 702 7.76 -5.04 -17.47
CA HIS A 702 6.63 -4.34 -16.83
C HIS A 702 5.54 -5.31 -16.37
N ASP A 703 5.34 -6.41 -17.10
CA ASP A 703 4.35 -7.45 -16.76
C ASP A 703 4.71 -8.22 -15.47
N GLU A 704 5.94 -8.06 -14.98
CA GLU A 704 6.44 -8.73 -13.76
C GLU A 704 6.29 -7.84 -12.51
N ARG A 705 5.79 -6.60 -12.67
CA ARG A 705 5.58 -5.64 -11.57
C ARG A 705 4.46 -6.13 -10.64
N ILE A 706 4.73 -6.17 -9.33
CA ILE A 706 3.70 -6.53 -8.33
C ILE A 706 2.79 -5.34 -8.04
N ASN A 707 3.37 -4.18 -7.71
CA ASN A 707 2.61 -2.99 -7.33
C ASN A 707 3.30 -1.72 -7.83
N VAL A 708 2.50 -0.72 -8.21
CA VAL A 708 2.96 0.65 -8.44
C VAL A 708 2.38 1.54 -7.33
N PRO A 709 3.21 1.98 -6.37
CA PRO A 709 2.75 2.81 -5.25
C PRO A 709 2.01 4.07 -5.69
N GLY A 710 1.02 4.49 -4.91
CA GLY A 710 0.21 5.68 -5.18
C GLY A 710 -0.81 5.52 -6.32
N THR A 711 -1.05 4.30 -6.80
CA THR A 711 -2.01 4.02 -7.90
C THR A 711 -3.01 2.93 -7.55
N THR A 712 -4.16 2.93 -8.21
CA THR A 712 -5.20 1.89 -8.11
C THR A 712 -5.32 1.08 -9.41
N LEU A 713 -4.18 0.81 -10.06
CA LEU A 713 -4.16 0.09 -11.33
C LEU A 713 -4.74 -1.31 -11.19
N ALA A 714 -5.51 -1.76 -12.20
CA ALA A 714 -6.09 -3.11 -12.22
C ALA A 714 -5.04 -4.24 -12.19
N THR A 715 -3.78 -3.93 -12.50
CA THR A 715 -2.66 -4.87 -12.50
C THR A 715 -1.98 -5.02 -11.14
N ASN A 716 -2.20 -4.08 -10.20
CA ASN A 716 -1.58 -4.12 -8.87
C ASN A 716 -2.02 -5.37 -8.10
N TRP A 717 -1.06 -6.09 -7.54
CA TRP A 717 -1.23 -7.32 -6.75
C TRP A 717 -1.73 -8.53 -7.54
N MET A 718 -1.86 -8.39 -8.86
CA MET A 718 -2.41 -9.44 -9.73
C MET A 718 -1.34 -10.28 -10.42
N TYR A 719 -0.05 -10.01 -10.15
CA TYR A 719 1.07 -10.75 -10.70
C TYR A 719 0.89 -12.26 -10.53
N ARG A 720 1.11 -13.00 -11.61
CA ARG A 720 1.07 -14.46 -11.65
C ARG A 720 2.37 -14.99 -12.22
N MET A 721 2.92 -16.04 -11.60
CA MET A 721 4.17 -16.61 -12.07
C MET A 721 4.04 -17.16 -13.51
N PRO A 722 5.03 -16.93 -14.39
CA PRO A 722 5.02 -17.45 -15.76
C PRO A 722 5.18 -18.98 -15.81
N ILE A 723 5.76 -19.58 -14.76
CA ILE A 723 6.01 -21.03 -14.64
C ILE A 723 5.27 -21.63 -13.44
N ASP A 724 4.88 -22.91 -13.55
CA ASP A 724 4.26 -23.66 -12.45
C ASP A 724 5.30 -24.38 -11.56
N LEU A 725 4.94 -24.62 -10.29
CA LEU A 725 5.81 -25.23 -9.29
C LEU A 725 6.20 -26.68 -9.65
N CYS A 726 5.33 -27.43 -10.33
CA CYS A 726 5.60 -28.80 -10.76
C CYS A 726 6.61 -28.88 -11.91
N ALA A 727 6.66 -27.87 -12.78
CA ALA A 727 7.67 -27.71 -13.81
C ALA A 727 8.97 -27.17 -13.20
N LEU A 728 8.86 -26.14 -12.37
CA LEU A 728 9.98 -25.48 -11.69
C LEU A 728 10.83 -26.47 -10.88
N ILE A 729 10.20 -27.37 -10.12
CA ILE A 729 10.91 -28.36 -9.30
C ILE A 729 11.62 -29.47 -10.11
N LYS A 730 11.25 -29.65 -11.39
CA LYS A 730 11.80 -30.67 -12.29
C LYS A 730 13.02 -30.18 -13.05
N ASP A 731 13.19 -28.86 -13.20
CA ASP A 731 14.38 -28.29 -13.81
C ASP A 731 15.58 -28.43 -12.87
N ARG A 732 16.44 -29.40 -13.18
CA ARG A 732 17.61 -29.70 -12.35
C ARG A 732 18.76 -28.76 -12.63
N GLU A 733 18.88 -28.25 -13.85
CA GLU A 733 19.96 -27.36 -14.25
C GLU A 733 19.78 -26.01 -13.59
N PHE A 734 18.57 -25.44 -13.67
CA PHE A 734 18.26 -24.20 -12.98
C PHE A 734 18.34 -24.34 -11.47
N ALA A 735 17.83 -25.43 -10.90
CA ALA A 735 17.96 -25.65 -9.45
C ALA A 735 19.42 -25.73 -8.98
N SER A 736 20.31 -26.36 -9.77
CA SER A 736 21.75 -26.40 -9.48
C SER A 736 22.37 -25.00 -9.55
N LEU A 737 22.07 -24.25 -10.62
CA LEU A 737 22.55 -22.88 -10.81
C LEU A 737 22.15 -21.98 -9.63
N ILE A 738 20.86 -21.96 -9.26
CA ILE A 738 20.38 -21.14 -8.16
C ILE A 738 20.99 -21.60 -6.83
N SER A 739 21.11 -22.91 -6.58
CA SER A 739 21.76 -23.40 -5.37
C SER A 739 23.22 -22.94 -5.24
N GLU A 740 23.97 -22.88 -6.35
CA GLU A 740 25.33 -22.35 -6.35
C GLU A 740 25.35 -20.83 -6.14
N ILE A 741 24.45 -20.10 -6.80
CA ILE A 741 24.31 -18.64 -6.67
C ILE A 741 24.01 -18.24 -5.22
N MET A 742 23.08 -18.94 -4.58
CA MET A 742 22.56 -18.61 -3.25
C MET A 742 23.47 -19.09 -2.11
N ALA A 743 24.52 -19.85 -2.40
CA ALA A 743 25.44 -20.34 -1.38
C ALA A 743 26.15 -19.18 -0.66
N ARG A 744 25.80 -18.99 0.61
CA ARG A 744 26.44 -18.06 1.55
C ARG A 744 27.29 -18.90 2.50
N GLY A 745 28.61 -18.91 2.34
CA GLY A 745 29.50 -19.76 3.15
C GLY A 745 29.25 -19.59 4.66
N ALA A 746 29.37 -20.70 5.42
CA ALA A 746 29.48 -20.62 6.88
C ALA A 746 30.70 -19.74 7.22
N GLN A 747 30.55 -18.80 8.15
CA GLN A 747 31.63 -17.89 8.54
C GLN A 747 32.92 -18.68 8.82
N ALA A 748 34.01 -18.28 8.16
CA ALA A 748 35.37 -18.63 8.53
C ALA A 748 35.83 -17.74 9.68
#